data_AF-A0A7X7RGY9-F1
#
_entry.id   AF-A0A7X7RGY9-F1
#
_cell.length_a   1.000
_cell.length_b   1.000
_cell.length_c   1.000
_cell.angle_alpha   90.00
_cell.angle_beta   90.00
_cell.angle_gamma   90.00
#
_symmetry.space_group_name_H-M   'P 1'
#
loop_
_entity.id
_entity.type
_entity.pdbx_description
1 polymer ?
#
loop_
_entity_poly.entity_id
_entity_poly.type
_entity_poly.pdbx_seq_one_letter_code
_entity_poly.pdbx_strand_id
1 'polypeptide(L)'
;GMILGSGAGAWIRDCTMRNLRLVCRPGSDTCHSFFYAGSYAIDGCSFENCSIAVPEEPFSAGKYGLSIVGNGSRNIHFSVVNSTFVSNRFEYPAQDGVEVTAATVLSGATSSGVLPQGGVANCTFLSDGAEAEIGQFGDFHSRTFAIVGSVFSGPDEGYYPFDFTNPGLVSIIDCSIDPFAQIPGGLAAINGAERDRVPFARFADAKGKPMLRPIVRMPGLRDSPDVSTNSAATYLDVRQSYRYRMPGTTTWVALTPVFAGASLAAYRPLDDATGVERVYGAFTRGAVQSITEGVAGHTVVVRMDPLGAGTITAAGLADARAYAQTVPVGATPAALTATGLNGATFLGWFNTNGVEVATTATYAPPAPAADTVLVAKFEPAKVAVTFALVGGDGRFAGNGEASITLPCGIGTAFPSVPAFTYSTAAYVFEGWGHDFPVYVPACATAFTGTLYQTAPRIVRVVPPSDFPAGSDGSGDSWANAMTNFHTACKAAGRYRGEVWMKTGRYLVGDASLYANVAVRGGFAGTETETSEADPVANPTVVTGDVQGNDYWIPSPTTPSIGTPAVWAGLALTMPNPGRTHTYWKPSGNNADDIEYFSVAADAVTNALFDGLTFTCYKNGCLRPLGASTDIEFSRCRFLANHTACTTLNSASLDTYGRLVIRGCDFIGSAGSLYFRSSSYFFTNVIEECLFRDLFDTTTGPQTARPVVMCNVSNHRLDMRRCTFLRNYVWSNYGYHSGIVDFSGTGGGTVEECLIAENTLTSDTRGIIRVGHSNGGTAGSAEIIRCVFRDNTAEGASGCGFCITLPAGGSSAVVRDCLFTNNVNVAPKGSSANLVAHLYAYRANLQVVNSSFVDNTVDGPDTSTSGAGFSMVGGYDYAKVSVVHCALRGNSYGAIGTAATKAAIMTYGTYSGAASAISTVFDDGVAALRLHASTPVQIAASAIGDVASTYTPGISTNVWTCPARLARNLAEKAGVPPHLRLAGTSPFVRAGVPVWRAPAGAFYWYDPYTDPAKPWRSTLTPGTAAASVAGLTLASDLIPDAFGQPRVLGKVAIGPVNTPPAGTLMYVRCAASTSVKPRSRPVSRAGNLYRGVPGAFGHRGG
;
A
#
# COMPACT_ATOMS: atom_id res chain seq x y z
N GLY A 1 -19.21 -21.04 -18.28
CA GLY A 1 -18.48 -21.39 -19.50
C GLY A 1 -17.80 -22.73 -19.36
N MET A 2 -17.02 -23.14 -20.35
CA MET A 2 -16.07 -24.25 -20.27
C MET A 2 -14.85 -23.79 -19.44
N ILE A 3 -14.55 -24.54 -18.37
CA ILE A 3 -13.36 -24.31 -17.56
C ILE A 3 -12.26 -25.24 -18.08
N LEU A 4 -11.28 -24.67 -18.78
CA LEU A 4 -10.08 -25.40 -19.21
C LEU A 4 -9.06 -25.35 -18.06
N GLY A 5 -8.46 -26.50 -17.73
CA GLY A 5 -7.62 -26.64 -16.53
C GLY A 5 -6.39 -25.74 -16.54
N SER A 6 -6.09 -25.06 -15.43
CA SER A 6 -4.94 -24.18 -15.28
C SER A 6 -3.61 -24.97 -15.26
N GLY A 7 -3.07 -25.24 -16.45
CA GLY A 7 -1.79 -25.93 -16.63
C GLY A 7 -1.63 -26.60 -18.00
N ALA A 8 -2.73 -26.94 -18.68
CA ALA A 8 -2.73 -27.40 -20.06
C ALA A 8 -3.34 -26.32 -20.96
N GLY A 9 -2.78 -26.12 -22.15
CA GLY A 9 -3.47 -25.38 -23.19
C GLY A 9 -4.58 -26.21 -23.83
N ALA A 10 -5.55 -25.59 -24.47
CA ALA A 10 -6.61 -26.28 -25.21
C ALA A 10 -6.63 -25.89 -26.69
N TRP A 11 -7.06 -26.82 -27.55
CA TRP A 11 -7.30 -26.52 -28.96
C TRP A 11 -8.74 -26.90 -29.33
N ILE A 12 -9.48 -25.92 -29.85
CA ILE A 12 -10.90 -26.02 -30.19
C ILE A 12 -10.96 -25.90 -31.71
N ARG A 13 -11.04 -27.05 -32.41
CA ARG A 13 -11.07 -27.09 -33.88
C ARG A 13 -12.38 -27.67 -34.40
N ASP A 14 -12.84 -27.16 -35.54
CA ASP A 14 -14.01 -27.67 -36.29
C ASP A 14 -15.36 -27.68 -35.53
N CYS A 15 -15.46 -26.97 -34.41
CA CYS A 15 -16.63 -27.01 -33.54
C CYS A 15 -17.77 -26.12 -34.06
N THR A 16 -19.01 -26.54 -33.83
CA THR A 16 -20.22 -25.71 -34.01
C THR A 16 -20.80 -25.36 -32.65
N MET A 17 -20.96 -24.07 -32.37
CA MET A 17 -21.58 -23.53 -31.17
C MET A 17 -22.75 -22.65 -31.61
N ARG A 18 -23.97 -23.08 -31.26
CA ARG A 18 -25.20 -22.44 -31.77
C ARG A 18 -26.26 -22.30 -30.69
N ASN A 19 -26.91 -21.14 -30.63
CA ASN A 19 -27.96 -20.80 -29.65
C ASN A 19 -27.54 -20.95 -28.18
N LEU A 20 -26.23 -20.93 -27.86
CA LEU A 20 -25.76 -21.08 -26.49
C LEU A 20 -26.03 -19.81 -25.68
N ARG A 21 -26.58 -19.96 -24.47
CA ARG A 21 -26.76 -18.85 -23.51
C ARG A 21 -26.07 -19.16 -22.19
N LEU A 22 -25.05 -18.39 -21.86
CA LEU A 22 -24.38 -18.45 -20.56
C LEU A 22 -24.91 -17.33 -19.67
N VAL A 23 -25.58 -17.69 -18.57
CA VAL A 23 -25.90 -16.74 -17.51
C VAL A 23 -24.73 -16.68 -16.54
N CYS A 24 -24.10 -15.52 -16.43
CA CYS A 24 -23.03 -15.22 -15.49
C CYS A 24 -23.64 -14.65 -14.19
N ARG A 25 -22.93 -14.82 -13.06
CA ARG A 25 -23.18 -14.04 -11.85
C ARG A 25 -21.94 -13.17 -11.61
N PRO A 26 -22.07 -11.85 -11.47
CA PRO A 26 -20.93 -10.99 -11.18
C PRO A 26 -20.41 -11.31 -9.77
N GLY A 27 -19.12 -11.11 -9.57
CA GLY A 27 -18.42 -11.38 -8.31
C GLY A 27 -17.13 -10.58 -8.25
N SER A 28 -16.10 -11.10 -7.57
CA SER A 28 -14.77 -10.47 -7.50
C SER A 28 -14.01 -10.46 -8.83
N ASP A 29 -14.40 -11.31 -9.79
CA ASP A 29 -13.76 -11.41 -11.10
C ASP A 29 -14.44 -10.44 -12.09
N THR A 30 -13.64 -9.56 -12.69
CA THR A 30 -14.10 -8.46 -13.57
C THR A 30 -14.31 -8.87 -15.04
N CYS A 31 -14.01 -10.11 -15.43
CA CYS A 31 -14.15 -10.61 -16.80
C CYS A 31 -15.01 -11.88 -16.83
N HIS A 32 -15.89 -12.03 -17.82
CA HIS A 32 -16.71 -13.23 -18.01
C HIS A 32 -16.72 -13.69 -19.48
N SER A 33 -16.48 -14.99 -19.71
CA SER A 33 -16.46 -15.57 -21.07
C SER A 33 -16.96 -17.02 -21.11
N PHE A 34 -17.26 -17.53 -22.31
CA PHE A 34 -17.46 -18.97 -22.50
C PHE A 34 -16.17 -19.75 -22.18
N PHE A 35 -14.99 -19.19 -22.49
CA PHE A 35 -13.68 -19.83 -22.28
C PHE A 35 -12.91 -19.09 -21.19
N TYR A 36 -13.05 -19.55 -19.93
CA TYR A 36 -12.72 -18.70 -18.77
C TYR A 36 -11.31 -18.90 -18.19
N ALA A 37 -10.65 -20.01 -18.49
CA ALA A 37 -9.35 -20.37 -17.92
C ALA A 37 -8.49 -21.12 -18.95
N GLY A 38 -7.18 -21.18 -18.71
CA GLY A 38 -6.21 -21.80 -19.61
C GLY A 38 -5.90 -20.96 -20.86
N SER A 39 -4.74 -21.18 -21.48
CA SER A 39 -4.41 -20.63 -22.80
C SER A 39 -5.00 -21.53 -23.89
N TYR A 40 -5.48 -20.98 -25.00
CA TYR A 40 -6.17 -21.79 -26.00
C TYR A 40 -6.10 -21.23 -27.43
N ALA A 41 -6.38 -22.08 -28.41
CA ALA A 41 -6.61 -21.63 -29.79
C ALA A 41 -7.95 -22.15 -30.33
N ILE A 42 -8.58 -21.36 -31.18
CA ILE A 42 -9.83 -21.67 -31.88
C ILE A 42 -9.54 -21.66 -33.38
N ASP A 43 -9.89 -22.75 -34.08
CA ASP A 43 -9.61 -22.93 -35.52
C ASP A 43 -10.80 -23.54 -36.26
N GLY A 44 -11.26 -22.91 -37.34
CA GLY A 44 -12.32 -23.46 -38.19
C GLY A 44 -13.68 -23.62 -37.50
N CYS A 45 -13.99 -22.80 -36.49
CA CYS A 45 -15.18 -22.95 -35.67
C CYS A 45 -16.32 -22.00 -36.08
N SER A 46 -17.55 -22.36 -35.73
CA SER A 46 -18.75 -21.56 -36.00
C SER A 46 -19.48 -21.19 -34.71
N PHE A 47 -19.80 -19.90 -34.54
CA PHE A 47 -20.49 -19.31 -33.40
C PHE A 47 -21.73 -18.54 -33.90
N GLU A 48 -22.89 -19.21 -33.92
CA GLU A 48 -24.16 -18.63 -34.37
C GLU A 48 -25.10 -18.34 -33.19
N ASN A 49 -25.61 -17.11 -33.06
CA ASN A 49 -26.65 -16.74 -32.09
C ASN A 49 -26.32 -17.11 -30.63
N CYS A 50 -25.04 -17.08 -30.26
CA CYS A 50 -24.55 -17.31 -28.91
C CYS A 50 -24.66 -16.03 -28.07
N SER A 51 -24.72 -16.20 -26.74
CA SER A 51 -25.10 -15.13 -25.83
C SER A 51 -24.51 -15.26 -24.43
N ILE A 52 -24.10 -14.12 -23.86
CA ILE A 52 -23.81 -13.96 -22.43
C ILE A 52 -24.88 -13.06 -21.82
N ALA A 53 -25.41 -13.48 -20.68
CA ALA A 53 -26.40 -12.75 -19.91
C ALA A 53 -25.92 -12.53 -18.47
N VAL A 54 -26.24 -11.37 -17.90
CA VAL A 54 -26.05 -11.06 -16.48
C VAL A 54 -27.42 -10.69 -15.88
N PRO A 55 -27.88 -11.32 -14.79
CA PRO A 55 -29.19 -11.04 -14.20
C PRO A 55 -29.20 -9.70 -13.47
N GLU A 56 -30.41 -9.20 -13.15
CA GLU A 56 -30.67 -7.95 -12.41
C GLU A 56 -30.29 -8.00 -10.90
N GLU A 57 -29.34 -8.86 -10.54
CA GLU A 57 -28.68 -8.81 -9.23
C GLU A 57 -27.75 -7.58 -9.19
N PRO A 58 -27.43 -7.03 -8.00
CA PRO A 58 -26.56 -5.86 -7.91
C PRO A 58 -25.12 -6.22 -8.31
N PHE A 59 -24.59 -5.56 -9.35
CA PHE A 59 -23.15 -5.47 -9.54
C PHE A 59 -22.56 -4.59 -8.42
N SER A 60 -21.34 -4.87 -7.97
CA SER A 60 -20.57 -3.86 -7.22
C SER A 60 -20.10 -2.77 -8.16
N ALA A 61 -20.19 -1.49 -7.75
CA ALA A 61 -19.74 -0.37 -8.56
C ALA A 61 -18.28 -0.56 -9.04
N GLY A 62 -18.06 -0.52 -10.35
CA GLY A 62 -16.83 -1.01 -10.97
C GLY A 62 -16.97 -1.24 -12.49
N LYS A 63 -15.94 -1.83 -13.10
CA LYS A 63 -15.90 -2.14 -14.54
C LYS A 63 -15.95 -3.66 -14.78
N TYR A 64 -16.65 -4.09 -15.83
CA TYR A 64 -16.84 -5.49 -16.20
C TYR A 64 -16.67 -5.75 -17.70
N GLY A 65 -16.05 -6.88 -18.07
CA GLY A 65 -15.83 -7.31 -19.46
C GLY A 65 -16.59 -8.60 -19.81
N LEU A 66 -17.37 -8.61 -20.88
CA LEU A 66 -18.18 -9.75 -21.33
C LEU A 66 -17.77 -10.22 -22.73
N SER A 67 -17.60 -11.54 -22.96
CA SER A 67 -17.23 -12.03 -24.30
C SER A 67 -17.56 -13.48 -24.66
N ILE A 68 -17.94 -13.75 -25.91
CA ILE A 68 -18.11 -15.14 -26.38
C ILE A 68 -16.74 -15.85 -26.40
N VAL A 69 -15.70 -15.16 -26.85
CA VAL A 69 -14.30 -15.60 -26.80
C VAL A 69 -13.46 -14.52 -26.11
N GLY A 70 -12.55 -14.88 -25.21
CA GLY A 70 -11.69 -13.91 -24.57
C GLY A 70 -10.95 -14.46 -23.37
N ASN A 71 -10.47 -13.59 -22.49
CA ASN A 71 -9.75 -14.00 -21.29
C ASN A 71 -10.27 -13.37 -19.99
N GLY A 72 -10.22 -14.17 -18.92
CA GLY A 72 -10.32 -13.69 -17.54
C GLY A 72 -9.11 -12.83 -17.12
N SER A 73 -9.16 -12.26 -15.92
CA SER A 73 -8.16 -11.33 -15.32
C SER A 73 -6.79 -11.97 -14.99
N ARG A 74 -6.22 -12.78 -15.89
CA ARG A 74 -5.04 -13.64 -15.70
C ARG A 74 -4.19 -13.71 -16.97
N ASN A 75 -2.97 -14.23 -16.84
CA ASN A 75 -2.03 -14.49 -17.95
C ASN A 75 -2.51 -15.63 -18.87
N ILE A 76 -3.58 -15.37 -19.62
CA ILE A 76 -4.17 -16.24 -20.61
C ILE A 76 -3.77 -15.74 -22.00
N HIS A 77 -3.38 -16.68 -22.84
CA HIS A 77 -2.91 -16.45 -24.21
C HIS A 77 -3.90 -17.11 -25.17
N PHE A 78 -4.43 -16.38 -26.16
CA PHE A 78 -5.41 -16.93 -27.11
C PHE A 78 -5.23 -16.52 -28.57
N SER A 79 -5.60 -17.40 -29.50
CA SER A 79 -5.73 -17.07 -30.92
C SER A 79 -7.06 -17.56 -31.48
N VAL A 80 -7.65 -16.77 -32.38
CA VAL A 80 -8.86 -17.14 -33.12
C VAL A 80 -8.53 -17.10 -34.61
N VAL A 81 -8.62 -18.25 -35.28
CA VAL A 81 -8.35 -18.37 -36.72
C VAL A 81 -9.48 -19.08 -37.46
N ASN A 82 -9.65 -18.76 -38.74
CA ASN A 82 -10.57 -19.46 -39.65
C ASN A 82 -12.03 -19.58 -39.16
N SER A 83 -12.51 -18.69 -38.28
CA SER A 83 -13.77 -18.90 -37.55
C SER A 83 -14.85 -17.91 -37.96
N THR A 84 -16.11 -18.36 -37.95
CA THR A 84 -17.29 -17.55 -38.30
C THR A 84 -18.10 -17.19 -37.06
N PHE A 85 -18.40 -15.91 -36.89
CA PHE A 85 -19.23 -15.37 -35.82
C PHE A 85 -20.45 -14.69 -36.45
N VAL A 86 -21.66 -15.07 -36.01
CA VAL A 86 -22.91 -14.65 -36.65
C VAL A 86 -23.96 -14.33 -35.60
N SER A 87 -24.46 -13.10 -35.58
CA SER A 87 -25.61 -12.67 -34.76
C SER A 87 -25.45 -12.99 -33.27
N ASN A 88 -24.24 -12.88 -32.71
CA ASN A 88 -23.99 -13.07 -31.28
C ASN A 88 -24.44 -11.82 -30.49
N ARG A 89 -24.84 -12.00 -29.24
CA ARG A 89 -25.49 -10.94 -28.44
C ARG A 89 -25.11 -10.95 -26.97
N PHE A 90 -25.32 -9.82 -26.30
CA PHE A 90 -25.05 -9.64 -24.88
C PHE A 90 -26.30 -9.08 -24.19
N GLU A 91 -26.54 -9.49 -22.94
CA GLU A 91 -27.78 -9.25 -22.22
C GLU A 91 -27.45 -8.79 -20.78
N TYR A 92 -27.37 -7.49 -20.53
CA TYR A 92 -27.03 -6.94 -19.21
C TYR A 92 -27.86 -5.68 -18.87
N PRO A 93 -28.20 -5.44 -17.59
CA PRO A 93 -28.94 -4.24 -17.18
C PRO A 93 -28.03 -3.01 -17.05
N ALA A 94 -28.59 -1.83 -17.28
CA ALA A 94 -27.96 -0.57 -16.87
C ALA A 94 -28.09 -0.38 -15.36
N GLN A 95 -26.98 -0.08 -14.67
CA GLN A 95 -26.93 0.19 -13.23
C GLN A 95 -25.96 1.35 -12.93
N ASP A 96 -26.32 2.23 -12.00
CA ASP A 96 -25.50 3.40 -11.66
C ASP A 96 -24.14 2.99 -11.05
N GLY A 97 -23.06 3.58 -11.59
CA GLY A 97 -21.69 3.28 -11.14
C GLY A 97 -21.11 1.97 -11.70
N VAL A 98 -21.78 1.32 -12.66
CA VAL A 98 -21.34 0.08 -13.31
C VAL A 98 -21.01 0.36 -14.77
N GLU A 99 -19.82 -0.03 -15.22
CA GLU A 99 -19.33 0.13 -16.59
C GLU A 99 -19.13 -1.25 -17.22
N VAL A 100 -19.68 -1.50 -18.42
CA VAL A 100 -19.61 -2.80 -19.10
C VAL A 100 -19.02 -2.63 -20.50
N THR A 101 -17.98 -3.42 -20.79
CA THR A 101 -17.41 -3.59 -22.14
C THR A 101 -17.79 -4.98 -22.65
N ALA A 102 -18.51 -5.07 -23.77
CA ALA A 102 -18.90 -6.33 -24.37
C ALA A 102 -18.31 -6.48 -25.79
N ALA A 103 -17.74 -7.64 -26.10
CA ALA A 103 -17.29 -7.94 -27.46
C ALA A 103 -17.34 -9.44 -27.79
N THR A 104 -17.64 -9.82 -29.03
CA THR A 104 -17.59 -11.23 -29.47
C THR A 104 -16.21 -11.86 -29.18
N VAL A 105 -15.12 -11.13 -29.40
CA VAL A 105 -13.74 -11.49 -29.02
C VAL A 105 -13.09 -10.40 -28.15
N LEU A 106 -12.83 -10.65 -26.86
CA LEU A 106 -12.34 -9.63 -25.92
C LEU A 106 -10.98 -9.98 -25.28
N SER A 107 -10.06 -9.02 -25.28
CA SER A 107 -8.80 -9.07 -24.52
C SER A 107 -8.92 -8.32 -23.18
N GLY A 108 -8.76 -8.99 -22.04
CA GLY A 108 -8.90 -8.39 -20.70
C GLY A 108 -7.57 -8.21 -19.96
N ALA A 109 -7.24 -6.99 -19.51
CA ALA A 109 -6.01 -6.65 -18.78
C ALA A 109 -6.32 -5.78 -17.54
N THR A 110 -6.83 -6.38 -16.46
CA THR A 110 -7.36 -5.63 -15.30
C THR A 110 -6.44 -5.54 -14.09
N SER A 111 -5.17 -5.97 -14.18
CA SER A 111 -4.21 -5.83 -13.08
C SER A 111 -2.76 -5.76 -13.55
N SER A 112 -1.95 -4.99 -12.81
CA SER A 112 -0.53 -4.82 -13.10
C SER A 112 0.23 -6.15 -13.03
N GLY A 113 1.13 -6.39 -13.99
CA GLY A 113 1.86 -7.65 -14.14
C GLY A 113 1.10 -8.75 -14.88
N VAL A 114 -0.18 -8.55 -15.23
CA VAL A 114 -0.91 -9.42 -16.15
C VAL A 114 -0.67 -8.95 -17.59
N LEU A 115 -0.20 -9.87 -18.43
CA LEU A 115 0.27 -9.65 -19.80
C LEU A 115 -0.52 -10.54 -20.77
N PRO A 116 -1.82 -10.29 -20.99
CA PRO A 116 -2.63 -11.09 -21.89
C PRO A 116 -2.11 -10.92 -23.33
N GLN A 117 -2.33 -11.93 -24.16
CA GLN A 117 -1.93 -11.89 -25.56
C GLN A 117 -3.02 -12.54 -26.40
N GLY A 118 -3.57 -11.76 -27.33
CA GLY A 118 -4.65 -12.16 -28.23
C GLY A 118 -4.34 -11.79 -29.69
N GLY A 119 -4.95 -12.53 -30.62
CA GLY A 119 -4.82 -12.27 -32.05
C GLY A 119 -5.88 -13.00 -32.87
N VAL A 120 -6.32 -12.38 -33.95
CA VAL A 120 -7.41 -12.87 -34.82
C VAL A 120 -6.94 -12.88 -36.27
N ALA A 121 -7.10 -14.01 -36.98
CA ALA A 121 -6.75 -14.10 -38.39
C ALA A 121 -7.78 -14.87 -39.23
N ASN A 122 -8.03 -14.43 -40.45
CA ASN A 122 -8.91 -15.12 -41.42
C ASN A 122 -10.31 -15.44 -40.82
N CYS A 123 -10.88 -14.56 -40.00
CA CYS A 123 -12.19 -14.76 -39.39
C CYS A 123 -13.28 -13.94 -40.11
N THR A 124 -14.53 -14.35 -39.97
CA THR A 124 -15.69 -13.66 -40.58
C THR A 124 -16.72 -13.35 -39.51
N PHE A 125 -17.00 -12.06 -39.31
CA PHE A 125 -17.96 -11.53 -38.37
C PHE A 125 -19.14 -10.94 -39.15
N LEU A 126 -20.35 -11.46 -38.88
CA LEU A 126 -21.61 -10.96 -39.42
C LEU A 126 -22.49 -10.52 -38.24
N SER A 127 -22.52 -9.21 -38.01
CA SER A 127 -23.13 -8.59 -36.84
C SER A 127 -24.57 -8.17 -37.09
N ASP A 128 -25.37 -8.25 -36.03
CA ASP A 128 -26.72 -7.70 -35.98
C ASP A 128 -26.74 -6.28 -35.36
N GLY A 129 -25.60 -5.79 -34.85
CA GLY A 129 -25.38 -4.37 -34.52
C GLY A 129 -25.34 -3.96 -33.04
N ALA A 130 -25.57 -4.89 -32.10
CA ALA A 130 -25.76 -4.53 -30.69
C ALA A 130 -24.47 -4.19 -29.93
N GLU A 131 -23.34 -4.82 -30.27
CA GLU A 131 -22.08 -4.76 -29.51
C GLU A 131 -20.86 -4.90 -30.45
N ALA A 132 -19.66 -4.71 -29.90
CA ALA A 132 -18.42 -4.90 -30.64
C ALA A 132 -18.15 -6.37 -31.04
N GLU A 133 -17.43 -6.56 -32.14
CA GLU A 133 -17.00 -7.90 -32.58
C GLU A 133 -15.61 -8.25 -32.03
N ILE A 134 -14.72 -7.26 -31.88
CA ILE A 134 -13.43 -7.43 -31.22
C ILE A 134 -13.19 -6.25 -30.27
N GLY A 135 -12.71 -6.51 -29.06
CA GLY A 135 -12.40 -5.43 -28.12
C GLY A 135 -11.26 -5.68 -27.13
N GLN A 136 -10.93 -4.63 -26.37
CA GLN A 136 -10.05 -4.65 -25.22
C GLN A 136 -10.78 -4.11 -23.99
N PHE A 137 -10.46 -4.65 -22.82
CA PHE A 137 -11.01 -4.25 -21.54
C PHE A 137 -9.89 -4.15 -20.49
N GLY A 138 -9.91 -3.11 -19.64
CA GLY A 138 -8.95 -2.89 -18.56
C GLY A 138 -7.64 -2.21 -19.00
N ASP A 139 -7.02 -1.47 -18.08
CA ASP A 139 -6.03 -0.44 -18.41
C ASP A 139 -4.59 -0.97 -18.65
N PHE A 140 -4.33 -2.25 -18.36
CA PHE A 140 -2.96 -2.80 -18.30
C PHE A 140 -2.46 -3.49 -19.59
N HIS A 141 -3.08 -3.23 -20.74
CA HIS A 141 -2.61 -3.77 -22.03
C HIS A 141 -1.19 -3.28 -22.35
N SER A 142 -0.26 -4.21 -22.61
CA SER A 142 1.14 -3.91 -22.93
C SER A 142 1.70 -4.72 -24.12
N ARG A 143 0.83 -5.38 -24.89
CA ARG A 143 1.17 -6.29 -25.99
C ARG A 143 0.28 -6.02 -27.19
N THR A 144 0.85 -6.16 -28.39
CA THR A 144 0.11 -5.94 -29.64
C THR A 144 -1.01 -6.98 -29.80
N PHE A 145 -2.20 -6.51 -30.16
CA PHE A 145 -3.32 -7.34 -30.60
C PHE A 145 -3.45 -7.16 -32.12
N ALA A 146 -3.26 -8.24 -32.89
CA ALA A 146 -3.29 -8.19 -34.35
C ALA A 146 -4.58 -8.79 -34.90
N ILE A 147 -5.26 -8.07 -35.79
CA ILE A 147 -6.46 -8.45 -36.53
C ILE A 147 -6.08 -8.49 -38.01
N VAL A 148 -6.06 -9.69 -38.59
CA VAL A 148 -5.41 -9.96 -39.89
C VAL A 148 -6.37 -10.67 -40.84
N GLY A 149 -6.43 -10.26 -42.12
CA GLY A 149 -7.11 -11.03 -43.17
C GLY A 149 -8.59 -11.33 -42.88
N SER A 150 -9.26 -10.53 -42.05
CA SER A 150 -10.58 -10.84 -41.49
C SER A 150 -11.67 -9.96 -42.13
N VAL A 151 -12.93 -10.40 -42.04
CA VAL A 151 -14.07 -9.69 -42.64
C VAL A 151 -15.09 -9.33 -41.56
N PHE A 152 -15.55 -8.07 -41.57
CA PHE A 152 -16.53 -7.52 -40.64
C PHE A 152 -17.68 -6.91 -41.45
N SER A 153 -18.91 -7.37 -41.21
CA SER A 153 -20.10 -6.86 -41.90
C SER A 153 -21.27 -6.74 -40.90
N GLY A 154 -22.06 -5.67 -41.00
CA GLY A 154 -23.03 -5.30 -39.94
C GLY A 154 -24.23 -4.49 -40.45
N PRO A 155 -24.93 -3.74 -39.58
CA PRO A 155 -25.99 -2.82 -39.98
C PRO A 155 -25.43 -1.51 -40.55
N ASP A 156 -26.33 -0.71 -41.13
CA ASP A 156 -25.99 0.54 -41.83
C ASP A 156 -25.90 1.77 -40.90
N GLU A 157 -26.44 1.67 -39.67
CA GLU A 157 -26.32 2.69 -38.62
C GLU A 157 -25.81 2.07 -37.32
N GLY A 158 -25.05 2.84 -36.52
CA GLY A 158 -24.59 2.43 -35.18
C GLY A 158 -23.59 1.27 -35.13
N TYR A 159 -22.98 0.85 -36.24
CA TYR A 159 -22.08 -0.30 -36.23
C TYR A 159 -20.66 0.05 -35.70
N TYR A 160 -20.37 -0.34 -34.47
CA TYR A 160 -19.04 -0.23 -33.83
C TYR A 160 -18.42 -1.63 -33.65
N PRO A 161 -17.81 -2.27 -34.67
CA PRO A 161 -17.22 -3.61 -34.52
C PRO A 161 -16.00 -3.66 -33.59
N PHE A 162 -15.49 -2.52 -33.14
CA PHE A 162 -14.24 -2.37 -32.41
C PHE A 162 -14.40 -1.45 -31.20
N ASP A 163 -14.04 -1.92 -30.01
CA ASP A 163 -13.94 -1.12 -28.77
C ASP A 163 -12.61 -1.41 -28.06
N PHE A 164 -11.73 -0.40 -27.93
CA PHE A 164 -10.36 -0.61 -27.47
C PHE A 164 -9.94 0.36 -26.35
N THR A 165 -9.64 -0.17 -25.16
CA THR A 165 -9.05 0.62 -24.06
C THR A 165 -7.66 1.18 -24.39
N ASN A 166 -6.90 0.53 -25.29
CA ASN A 166 -5.58 1.02 -25.74
C ASN A 166 -5.37 0.75 -27.24
N PRO A 167 -5.95 1.58 -28.13
CA PRO A 167 -5.85 1.38 -29.59
C PRO A 167 -4.41 1.46 -30.11
N GLY A 168 -3.52 2.16 -29.41
CA GLY A 168 -2.08 2.23 -29.70
C GLY A 168 -1.33 0.90 -29.62
N LEU A 169 -2.01 -0.18 -29.23
CA LEU A 169 -1.53 -1.57 -29.29
C LEU A 169 -2.30 -2.46 -30.27
N VAL A 170 -3.28 -1.94 -31.02
CA VAL A 170 -4.10 -2.74 -31.94
C VAL A 170 -3.73 -2.47 -33.39
N SER A 171 -3.48 -3.54 -34.15
CA SER A 171 -3.17 -3.48 -35.59
C SER A 171 -4.26 -4.16 -36.42
N ILE A 172 -4.88 -3.41 -37.34
CA ILE A 172 -5.83 -3.92 -38.33
C ILE A 172 -5.12 -4.03 -39.68
N ILE A 173 -5.07 -5.24 -40.23
CA ILE A 173 -4.21 -5.57 -41.37
C ILE A 173 -4.99 -6.35 -42.42
N ASP A 174 -5.13 -5.77 -43.61
CA ASP A 174 -5.74 -6.38 -44.78
C ASP A 174 -7.10 -7.04 -44.46
N CYS A 175 -7.96 -6.28 -43.77
CA CYS A 175 -9.30 -6.69 -43.40
C CYS A 175 -10.35 -5.98 -44.26
N SER A 176 -11.41 -6.68 -44.68
CA SER A 176 -12.54 -6.03 -45.36
C SER A 176 -13.61 -5.69 -44.32
N ILE A 177 -13.92 -4.41 -44.18
CA ILE A 177 -14.71 -3.85 -43.09
C ILE A 177 -15.90 -3.10 -43.72
N ASP A 178 -17.11 -3.28 -43.18
CA ASP A 178 -18.32 -2.63 -43.70
C ASP A 178 -18.13 -1.10 -43.88
N PRO A 179 -18.55 -0.49 -45.01
CA PRO A 179 -18.40 0.94 -45.29
C PRO A 179 -18.97 1.85 -44.20
N PHE A 180 -19.99 1.41 -43.45
CA PHE A 180 -20.60 2.15 -42.34
C PHE A 180 -19.91 1.93 -40.97
N ALA A 181 -19.10 0.88 -40.83
CA ALA A 181 -18.52 0.48 -39.55
C ALA A 181 -17.54 1.52 -39.01
N GLN A 182 -17.71 1.96 -37.77
CA GLN A 182 -16.81 2.91 -37.14
C GLN A 182 -15.47 2.25 -36.80
N ILE A 183 -14.38 2.99 -37.00
CA ILE A 183 -13.01 2.56 -36.70
C ILE A 183 -12.44 3.52 -35.65
N PRO A 184 -11.97 3.03 -34.50
CA PRO A 184 -11.33 3.86 -33.47
C PRO A 184 -10.11 4.64 -33.99
N GLY A 185 -9.88 5.81 -33.40
CA GLY A 185 -8.64 6.56 -33.59
C GLY A 185 -7.43 5.86 -32.95
N GLY A 186 -6.24 6.41 -33.17
CA GLY A 186 -5.03 6.03 -32.42
C GLY A 186 -4.49 4.60 -32.62
N LEU A 187 -5.00 3.84 -33.60
CA LEU A 187 -4.55 2.47 -33.88
C LEU A 187 -3.05 2.37 -34.13
N ALA A 188 -2.42 1.29 -33.63
CA ALA A 188 -0.99 1.00 -33.84
C ALA A 188 -0.63 0.84 -35.33
N ALA A 189 -1.56 0.28 -36.11
CA ALA A 189 -1.54 0.29 -37.58
C ALA A 189 -2.94 0.04 -38.15
N ILE A 190 -3.26 0.68 -39.27
CA ILE A 190 -4.35 0.27 -40.16
C ILE A 190 -3.84 0.23 -41.60
N ASN A 191 -3.54 -0.98 -42.09
CA ASN A 191 -2.86 -1.21 -43.37
C ASN A 191 -3.74 -2.06 -44.29
N GLY A 192 -3.95 -1.62 -45.55
CA GLY A 192 -4.66 -2.37 -46.60
C GLY A 192 -6.10 -2.77 -46.29
N ALA A 193 -6.69 -2.20 -45.23
CA ALA A 193 -8.08 -2.42 -44.87
C ALA A 193 -9.01 -1.80 -45.92
N GLU A 194 -10.01 -2.57 -46.35
CA GLU A 194 -10.98 -2.14 -47.36
C GLU A 194 -12.33 -1.80 -46.75
N ARG A 195 -13.08 -0.97 -47.46
CA ARG A 195 -14.41 -0.46 -47.06
C ARG A 195 -15.53 -0.97 -47.96
N ASP A 196 -15.33 -2.13 -48.59
CA ASP A 196 -16.34 -2.81 -49.38
C ASP A 196 -17.01 -3.91 -48.54
N ARG A 197 -18.34 -3.84 -48.42
CA ARG A 197 -19.15 -4.88 -47.77
C ARG A 197 -19.11 -6.17 -48.60
N VAL A 198 -18.75 -7.29 -47.98
CA VAL A 198 -18.62 -8.59 -48.66
C VAL A 198 -19.97 -9.32 -48.63
N PRO A 199 -20.58 -9.67 -49.78
CA PRO A 199 -21.82 -10.45 -49.80
C PRO A 199 -21.52 -11.92 -49.50
N PHE A 200 -22.25 -12.51 -48.54
CA PHE A 200 -22.03 -13.88 -48.06
C PHE A 200 -23.21 -14.82 -48.34
N ALA A 201 -22.92 -16.02 -48.84
CA ALA A 201 -23.84 -17.14 -48.82
C ALA A 201 -23.66 -17.97 -47.54
N ARG A 202 -24.76 -18.29 -46.86
CA ARG A 202 -24.80 -19.34 -45.83
C ARG A 202 -24.80 -20.71 -46.50
N PHE A 203 -23.97 -21.62 -46.02
CA PHE A 203 -23.93 -23.02 -46.45
C PHE A 203 -23.53 -23.92 -45.28
N ALA A 204 -23.60 -25.23 -45.47
CA ALA A 204 -23.02 -26.21 -44.55
C ALA A 204 -21.79 -26.86 -45.20
N ASP A 205 -20.72 -27.06 -44.43
CA ASP A 205 -19.55 -27.80 -44.91
C ASP A 205 -19.82 -29.32 -45.04
N ALA A 206 -18.80 -30.08 -45.44
CA ALA A 206 -18.88 -31.54 -45.58
C ALA A 206 -19.17 -32.30 -44.25
N LYS A 207 -19.09 -31.63 -43.10
CA LYS A 207 -19.41 -32.15 -41.75
C LYS A 207 -20.77 -31.65 -41.25
N GLY A 208 -21.47 -30.80 -42.00
CA GLY A 208 -22.74 -30.17 -41.61
C GLY A 208 -22.59 -28.89 -40.79
N LYS A 209 -21.38 -28.37 -40.60
CA LYS A 209 -21.09 -27.14 -39.83
C LYS A 209 -21.57 -25.91 -40.63
N PRO A 210 -22.39 -25.02 -40.04
CA PRO A 210 -22.87 -23.81 -40.72
C PRO A 210 -21.72 -22.82 -40.89
N MET A 211 -21.56 -22.30 -42.11
CA MET A 211 -20.44 -21.49 -42.55
C MET A 211 -20.92 -20.34 -43.46
N LEU A 212 -20.13 -19.26 -43.50
CA LEU A 212 -20.28 -18.16 -44.44
C LEU A 212 -19.17 -18.23 -45.49
N ARG A 213 -19.52 -18.08 -46.78
CA ARG A 213 -18.54 -17.93 -47.87
C ARG A 213 -18.92 -16.76 -48.79
N PRO A 214 -17.95 -16.04 -49.38
CA PRO A 214 -18.27 -14.96 -50.31
C PRO A 214 -19.10 -15.44 -51.52
N ILE A 215 -19.99 -14.59 -52.01
CA ILE A 215 -20.75 -14.86 -53.24
C ILE A 215 -19.90 -14.52 -54.47
N VAL A 216 -19.19 -13.38 -54.41
CA VAL A 216 -18.53 -12.71 -55.54
C VAL A 216 -17.05 -12.42 -55.20
N ARG A 217 -16.20 -12.29 -56.23
CA ARG A 217 -14.82 -11.78 -56.09
C ARG A 217 -14.83 -10.26 -55.89
N MET A 218 -14.78 -9.81 -54.64
CA MET A 218 -14.53 -8.40 -54.32
C MET A 218 -13.06 -8.02 -54.62
N PRO A 219 -12.76 -6.73 -54.85
CA PRO A 219 -11.42 -6.17 -54.63
C PRO A 219 -10.85 -6.61 -53.27
N GLY A 220 -9.52 -6.76 -53.21
CA GLY A 220 -8.72 -7.06 -52.00
C GLY A 220 -9.05 -8.33 -51.22
N LEU A 221 -10.15 -9.02 -51.51
CA LEU A 221 -10.52 -10.32 -50.93
C LEU A 221 -9.45 -11.41 -51.16
N ARG A 222 -8.56 -11.21 -52.14
CA ARG A 222 -7.37 -12.04 -52.42
C ARG A 222 -6.03 -11.41 -52.00
N ASP A 223 -6.05 -10.14 -51.59
CA ASP A 223 -4.89 -9.43 -51.06
C ASP A 223 -4.91 -9.56 -49.53
N SER A 224 -4.69 -10.80 -49.09
CA SER A 224 -4.68 -11.22 -47.69
C SER A 224 -3.29 -11.74 -47.31
N PRO A 225 -2.77 -11.41 -46.10
CA PRO A 225 -1.56 -11.97 -45.56
C PRO A 225 -1.58 -13.50 -45.54
N ASP A 226 -0.41 -14.09 -45.84
CA ASP A 226 -0.20 -15.51 -45.60
C ASP A 226 -0.18 -15.76 -44.10
N VAL A 227 -0.89 -16.80 -43.64
CA VAL A 227 -0.92 -17.19 -42.22
C VAL A 227 -0.46 -18.65 -42.06
N SER A 228 0.41 -18.90 -41.08
CA SER A 228 1.10 -20.19 -40.89
C SER A 228 1.18 -20.62 -39.41
N THR A 229 1.25 -21.93 -39.18
CA THR A 229 1.59 -22.55 -37.88
C THR A 229 3.09 -22.54 -37.61
N ASN A 230 3.49 -22.37 -36.34
CA ASN A 230 4.90 -22.34 -35.89
C ASN A 230 5.59 -23.70 -35.65
N SER A 231 4.92 -24.85 -35.83
CA SER A 231 5.45 -26.15 -35.38
C SER A 231 5.24 -27.27 -36.39
N ALA A 232 6.19 -28.21 -36.43
CA ALA A 232 6.10 -29.45 -37.22
C ALA A 232 5.33 -30.58 -36.51
N ALA A 233 4.89 -30.37 -35.25
CA ALA A 233 4.18 -31.39 -34.49
C ALA A 233 2.74 -31.52 -34.98
N THR A 234 2.31 -32.75 -35.26
CA THR A 234 0.94 -33.07 -35.67
C THR A 234 -0.06 -32.74 -34.56
N TYR A 235 -0.72 -31.59 -34.67
CA TYR A 235 -2.04 -31.28 -34.06
C TYR A 235 -2.19 -31.44 -32.53
N LEU A 236 -1.10 -31.63 -31.78
CA LEU A 236 -1.13 -32.03 -30.36
C LEU A 236 -0.22 -31.19 -29.43
N ASP A 237 0.59 -30.26 -29.94
CA ASP A 237 1.26 -29.29 -29.05
C ASP A 237 0.32 -28.11 -28.76
N VAL A 238 -0.10 -28.02 -27.50
CA VAL A 238 -0.99 -26.98 -26.97
C VAL A 238 -0.33 -25.60 -26.83
N ARG A 239 0.88 -25.42 -27.39
CA ARG A 239 1.64 -24.16 -27.45
C ARG A 239 1.94 -23.71 -28.90
N GLN A 240 1.12 -24.13 -29.87
CA GLN A 240 1.19 -23.56 -31.22
C GLN A 240 0.82 -22.07 -31.18
N SER A 241 1.67 -21.24 -31.77
CA SER A 241 1.40 -19.84 -32.09
C SER A 241 1.28 -19.69 -33.61
N TYR A 242 0.47 -18.74 -34.05
CA TYR A 242 0.30 -18.44 -35.46
C TYR A 242 1.24 -17.29 -35.86
N ARG A 243 1.56 -17.21 -37.15
CA ARG A 243 2.39 -16.13 -37.72
C ARG A 243 1.79 -15.69 -39.04
N TYR A 244 1.97 -14.42 -39.38
CA TYR A 244 1.52 -13.86 -40.66
C TYR A 244 2.63 -13.10 -41.37
N ARG A 245 2.52 -12.92 -42.69
CA ARG A 245 3.37 -12.02 -43.48
C ARG A 245 2.55 -11.28 -44.53
N MET A 246 2.89 -10.03 -44.79
CA MET A 246 2.20 -9.19 -45.78
C MET A 246 2.35 -9.77 -47.19
N PRO A 247 1.36 -9.58 -48.09
CA PRO A 247 1.48 -9.95 -49.50
C PRO A 247 2.79 -9.47 -50.14
N GLY A 248 3.43 -10.33 -50.94
CA GLY A 248 4.71 -10.04 -51.60
C GLY A 248 5.96 -10.00 -50.68
N THR A 249 5.83 -10.16 -49.37
CA THR A 249 6.97 -10.12 -48.43
C THR A 249 7.48 -11.50 -48.01
N THR A 250 8.68 -11.55 -47.40
CA THR A 250 9.25 -12.78 -46.80
C THR A 250 9.30 -12.77 -45.28
N THR A 251 9.05 -11.62 -44.64
CA THR A 251 9.20 -11.42 -43.19
C THR A 251 7.96 -11.85 -42.42
N TRP A 252 8.11 -12.84 -41.54
CA TRP A 252 7.01 -13.34 -40.69
C TRP A 252 6.90 -12.57 -39.36
N VAL A 253 5.75 -11.96 -39.12
CA VAL A 253 5.35 -11.36 -37.83
C VAL A 253 4.59 -12.42 -37.02
N ALA A 254 4.56 -12.30 -35.69
CA ALA A 254 3.74 -13.16 -34.86
C ALA A 254 2.28 -12.69 -34.83
N LEU A 255 1.33 -13.61 -35.03
CA LEU A 255 -0.03 -13.40 -34.54
C LEU A 255 0.01 -13.81 -33.06
N THR A 256 -0.05 -12.81 -32.17
CA THR A 256 0.02 -13.00 -30.72
C THR A 256 -1.04 -13.99 -30.24
N PRO A 257 -0.76 -14.85 -29.23
CA PRO A 257 0.44 -14.98 -28.38
C PRO A 257 1.73 -15.49 -29.04
N VAL A 258 2.86 -15.23 -28.37
CA VAL A 258 4.15 -15.89 -28.63
C VAL A 258 4.49 -16.83 -27.47
N PHE A 259 4.59 -18.13 -27.75
CA PHE A 259 4.99 -19.14 -26.76
C PHE A 259 6.50 -19.41 -26.78
N ALA A 260 7.10 -19.58 -25.60
CA ALA A 260 8.53 -19.87 -25.47
C ALA A 260 8.87 -21.26 -26.06
N GLY A 261 9.91 -21.32 -26.91
CA GLY A 261 10.31 -22.53 -27.63
C GLY A 261 9.70 -22.68 -29.03
N ALA A 262 8.84 -21.75 -29.47
CA ALA A 262 8.31 -21.71 -30.84
C ALA A 262 9.42 -21.56 -31.90
N SER A 263 9.24 -22.17 -33.08
CA SER A 263 10.16 -21.98 -34.21
C SER A 263 10.10 -20.55 -34.75
N LEU A 264 11.26 -20.03 -35.17
CA LEU A 264 11.33 -18.75 -35.88
C LEU A 264 10.94 -18.87 -37.37
N ALA A 265 10.76 -20.08 -37.90
CA ALA A 265 10.30 -20.33 -39.27
C ALA A 265 8.80 -20.65 -39.34
N ALA A 266 8.17 -20.31 -40.46
CA ALA A 266 6.84 -20.81 -40.83
C ALA A 266 6.92 -22.29 -41.24
N TYR A 267 5.92 -23.10 -40.86
CA TYR A 267 5.92 -24.54 -41.17
C TYR A 267 5.07 -24.88 -42.41
N ARG A 268 3.78 -24.57 -42.36
CA ARG A 268 2.81 -24.80 -43.46
C ARG A 268 1.71 -23.73 -43.45
N PRO A 269 1.03 -23.44 -44.58
CA PRO A 269 -0.11 -22.54 -44.60
C PRO A 269 -1.27 -23.07 -43.73
N LEU A 270 -2.13 -22.17 -43.25
CA LEU A 270 -3.39 -22.56 -42.62
C LEU A 270 -4.45 -22.95 -43.65
N ASP A 271 -4.94 -24.18 -43.54
CA ASP A 271 -6.20 -24.65 -44.12
C ASP A 271 -7.36 -23.66 -43.83
N ASP A 272 -8.37 -23.59 -44.70
CA ASP A 272 -9.59 -22.79 -44.48
C ASP A 272 -10.58 -23.49 -43.52
N ALA A 273 -11.66 -22.80 -43.17
CA ALA A 273 -12.65 -23.30 -42.21
C ALA A 273 -13.36 -24.60 -42.63
N THR A 274 -13.32 -24.97 -43.91
CA THR A 274 -13.84 -26.25 -44.43
C THR A 274 -12.77 -27.33 -44.56
N GLY A 275 -11.49 -26.99 -44.30
CA GLY A 275 -10.35 -27.88 -44.45
C GLY A 275 -9.70 -27.84 -45.84
N VAL A 276 -9.99 -26.84 -46.66
CA VAL A 276 -9.31 -26.65 -47.96
C VAL A 276 -7.94 -26.01 -47.72
N GLU A 277 -6.88 -26.62 -48.26
CA GLU A 277 -5.51 -26.08 -48.16
C GLU A 277 -5.40 -24.71 -48.86
N ARG A 278 -4.88 -23.71 -48.14
CA ARG A 278 -4.52 -22.42 -48.72
C ARG A 278 -3.09 -22.44 -49.27
N VAL A 279 -2.84 -21.75 -50.38
CA VAL A 279 -1.49 -21.61 -50.96
C VAL A 279 -0.91 -20.25 -50.60
N TYR A 280 0.38 -20.21 -50.23
CA TYR A 280 1.08 -18.96 -49.97
C TYR A 280 1.07 -18.02 -51.20
N GLY A 281 0.76 -16.74 -50.99
CA GLY A 281 0.51 -15.76 -52.05
C GLY A 281 -0.88 -15.81 -52.67
N ALA A 282 -1.77 -16.68 -52.16
CA ALA A 282 -3.16 -16.83 -52.61
C ALA A 282 -4.15 -16.96 -51.43
N PHE A 283 -3.80 -16.42 -50.27
CA PHE A 283 -4.72 -16.32 -49.13
C PHE A 283 -5.90 -15.40 -49.48
N THR A 284 -7.06 -15.68 -48.89
CA THR A 284 -8.26 -14.84 -49.02
C THR A 284 -8.74 -14.42 -47.65
N ARG A 285 -9.35 -13.24 -47.60
CA ARG A 285 -9.90 -12.70 -46.36
C ARG A 285 -11.11 -13.52 -45.90
N GLY A 286 -11.22 -13.73 -44.59
CA GLY A 286 -12.31 -14.48 -43.96
C GLY A 286 -12.11 -15.99 -43.89
N ALA A 287 -13.11 -16.66 -43.30
CA ALA A 287 -13.02 -18.05 -42.85
C ALA A 287 -12.91 -19.07 -44.00
N VAL A 288 -13.59 -18.82 -45.12
CA VAL A 288 -13.72 -19.77 -46.24
C VAL A 288 -13.16 -19.16 -47.53
N GLN A 289 -12.31 -19.90 -48.25
CA GLN A 289 -11.74 -19.45 -49.53
C GLN A 289 -12.67 -19.62 -50.73
N SER A 290 -13.56 -20.62 -50.69
CA SER A 290 -14.46 -20.91 -51.81
C SER A 290 -15.43 -19.75 -52.06
N ILE A 291 -15.63 -19.39 -53.33
CA ILE A 291 -16.55 -18.32 -53.75
C ILE A 291 -17.70 -18.98 -54.51
N THR A 292 -18.93 -18.50 -54.30
CA THR A 292 -20.14 -19.19 -54.79
C THR A 292 -20.29 -19.15 -56.30
N GLU A 293 -19.94 -18.03 -56.95
CA GLU A 293 -20.02 -17.89 -58.40
C GLU A 293 -18.72 -18.28 -59.13
N GLY A 294 -18.87 -18.84 -60.33
CA GLY A 294 -17.78 -19.42 -61.09
C GLY A 294 -16.64 -18.45 -61.45
N VAL A 295 -15.44 -19.00 -61.65
CA VAL A 295 -14.24 -18.22 -61.98
C VAL A 295 -14.23 -17.68 -63.43
N ALA A 296 -15.23 -18.04 -64.25
CA ALA A 296 -15.32 -17.69 -65.67
C ALA A 296 -16.19 -16.42 -65.89
N GLY A 297 -15.67 -15.25 -65.50
CA GLY A 297 -16.35 -13.97 -65.69
C GLY A 297 -15.58 -12.81 -65.05
N HIS A 298 -16.06 -11.59 -65.29
CA HIS A 298 -15.52 -10.36 -64.69
C HIS A 298 -16.48 -9.83 -63.63
N THR A 299 -15.99 -9.28 -62.53
CA THR A 299 -16.85 -8.71 -61.50
C THR A 299 -17.15 -7.23 -61.76
N VAL A 300 -18.34 -6.79 -61.31
CA VAL A 300 -18.72 -5.38 -61.26
C VAL A 300 -19.08 -5.06 -59.82
N VAL A 301 -18.35 -4.11 -59.21
CA VAL A 301 -18.59 -3.63 -57.84
C VAL A 301 -18.93 -2.14 -57.86
N VAL A 302 -19.89 -1.71 -57.04
CA VAL A 302 -20.21 -0.28 -56.85
C VAL A 302 -19.80 0.19 -55.45
N ARG A 303 -19.11 1.32 -55.41
CA ARG A 303 -18.83 2.09 -54.19
C ARG A 303 -19.68 3.36 -54.14
N MET A 304 -19.94 3.85 -52.94
CA MET A 304 -20.63 5.13 -52.70
C MET A 304 -19.63 6.18 -52.24
N ASP A 305 -19.71 7.39 -52.78
CA ASP A 305 -18.84 8.51 -52.44
C ASP A 305 -19.68 9.78 -52.15
N PRO A 306 -19.75 10.27 -50.89
CA PRO A 306 -19.09 9.72 -49.70
C PRO A 306 -19.70 8.39 -49.22
N LEU A 307 -19.02 7.73 -48.29
CA LEU A 307 -19.42 6.42 -47.75
C LEU A 307 -20.85 6.47 -47.18
N GLY A 308 -21.70 5.56 -47.64
CA GLY A 308 -23.06 5.39 -47.11
C GLY A 308 -24.10 6.42 -47.58
N ALA A 309 -23.77 7.32 -48.51
CA ALA A 309 -24.72 8.34 -48.99
C ALA A 309 -25.90 7.81 -49.84
N GLY A 310 -26.00 6.49 -50.07
CA GLY A 310 -27.08 5.90 -50.87
C GLY A 310 -27.09 4.37 -50.88
N THR A 311 -28.07 3.80 -51.58
CA THR A 311 -28.22 2.36 -51.89
C THR A 311 -28.23 2.10 -53.40
N ILE A 312 -27.98 0.86 -53.80
CA ILE A 312 -28.05 0.42 -55.21
C ILE A 312 -29.15 -0.64 -55.38
N THR A 313 -29.95 -0.50 -56.43
CA THR A 313 -30.99 -1.48 -56.81
C THR A 313 -30.82 -1.92 -58.27
N ALA A 314 -31.14 -3.19 -58.56
CA ALA A 314 -30.99 -3.84 -59.85
C ALA A 314 -31.70 -5.21 -59.81
N ALA A 315 -31.94 -5.84 -60.96
CA ALA A 315 -32.45 -7.21 -61.02
C ALA A 315 -31.40 -8.23 -60.53
N GLY A 316 -31.80 -9.19 -59.70
CA GLY A 316 -30.95 -10.30 -59.24
C GLY A 316 -30.08 -10.01 -57.99
N LEU A 317 -30.18 -8.83 -57.39
CA LEU A 317 -29.44 -8.47 -56.17
C LEU A 317 -29.78 -9.37 -54.97
N ALA A 318 -28.74 -9.90 -54.32
CA ALA A 318 -28.87 -10.64 -53.06
C ALA A 318 -28.75 -9.76 -51.80
N ASP A 319 -28.03 -8.62 -51.87
CA ASP A 319 -27.91 -7.65 -50.78
C ASP A 319 -27.82 -6.21 -51.33
N ALA A 320 -28.85 -5.39 -51.13
CA ALA A 320 -28.91 -4.01 -51.63
C ALA A 320 -27.87 -3.06 -50.98
N ARG A 321 -27.18 -3.50 -49.92
CA ARG A 321 -26.12 -2.76 -49.22
C ARG A 321 -24.74 -2.97 -49.84
N ALA A 322 -24.59 -3.88 -50.80
CA ALA A 322 -23.34 -4.12 -51.53
C ALA A 322 -23.64 -4.57 -52.97
N TYR A 323 -23.50 -3.68 -53.95
CA TYR A 323 -23.54 -4.13 -55.33
C TYR A 323 -22.22 -4.81 -55.71
N ALA A 324 -22.26 -6.13 -55.77
CA ALA A 324 -21.25 -6.95 -56.41
C ALA A 324 -21.92 -8.13 -57.12
N GLN A 325 -21.46 -8.44 -58.34
CA GLN A 325 -21.89 -9.62 -59.10
C GLN A 325 -20.74 -10.15 -59.96
N THR A 326 -20.79 -11.43 -60.35
CA THR A 326 -19.95 -11.98 -61.43
C THR A 326 -20.70 -11.93 -62.75
N VAL A 327 -20.20 -11.15 -63.71
CA VAL A 327 -20.75 -11.07 -65.07
C VAL A 327 -20.03 -12.07 -65.97
N PRO A 328 -20.74 -13.00 -66.65
CA PRO A 328 -20.12 -13.89 -67.64
C PRO A 328 -19.41 -13.13 -68.76
N VAL A 329 -18.33 -13.71 -69.30
CA VAL A 329 -17.52 -13.06 -70.35
C VAL A 329 -18.40 -12.73 -71.57
N GLY A 330 -18.46 -11.44 -71.93
CA GLY A 330 -19.27 -10.94 -73.05
C GLY A 330 -20.75 -10.67 -72.73
N ALA A 331 -21.23 -10.96 -71.52
CA ALA A 331 -22.57 -10.58 -71.07
C ALA A 331 -22.59 -9.14 -70.52
N THR A 332 -23.74 -8.47 -70.60
CA THR A 332 -23.95 -7.17 -69.97
C THR A 332 -24.49 -7.33 -68.54
N PRO A 333 -24.04 -6.51 -67.58
CA PRO A 333 -24.63 -6.44 -66.25
C PRO A 333 -26.09 -5.96 -66.28
N ALA A 334 -26.86 -6.26 -65.23
CA ALA A 334 -28.18 -5.67 -65.03
C ALA A 334 -28.09 -4.14 -64.84
N ALA A 335 -29.15 -3.42 -65.20
CA ALA A 335 -29.22 -1.97 -64.98
C ALA A 335 -29.22 -1.64 -63.48
N LEU A 336 -28.30 -0.77 -63.08
CA LEU A 336 -28.07 -0.28 -61.73
C LEU A 336 -28.87 0.99 -61.51
N THR A 337 -29.56 1.15 -60.38
CA THR A 337 -30.20 2.40 -59.99
C THR A 337 -29.71 2.82 -58.60
N ALA A 338 -29.00 3.95 -58.55
CA ALA A 338 -28.49 4.56 -57.34
C ALA A 338 -29.56 5.47 -56.71
N THR A 339 -29.83 5.29 -55.41
CA THR A 339 -30.81 6.09 -54.66
C THR A 339 -30.14 6.72 -53.44
N GLY A 340 -30.34 8.02 -53.21
CA GLY A 340 -29.74 8.71 -52.06
C GLY A 340 -30.42 8.33 -50.73
N LEU A 341 -29.63 8.16 -49.68
CA LEU A 341 -30.11 7.92 -48.31
C LEU A 341 -30.18 9.23 -47.51
N ASN A 342 -31.08 9.29 -46.53
CA ASN A 342 -31.23 10.37 -45.54
C ASN A 342 -31.34 11.80 -46.13
N GLY A 343 -31.68 11.95 -47.42
CA GLY A 343 -31.78 13.22 -48.13
C GLY A 343 -30.58 13.58 -49.03
N ALA A 344 -29.59 12.70 -49.16
CA ALA A 344 -28.47 12.87 -50.08
C ALA A 344 -28.92 12.92 -51.55
N THR A 345 -28.24 13.71 -52.37
CA THR A 345 -28.59 13.93 -53.79
C THR A 345 -27.58 13.27 -54.70
N PHE A 346 -28.02 12.38 -55.59
CA PHE A 346 -27.16 11.72 -56.57
C PHE A 346 -26.57 12.71 -57.58
N LEU A 347 -25.27 12.57 -57.87
CA LEU A 347 -24.50 13.47 -58.74
C LEU A 347 -24.03 12.84 -60.05
N GLY A 348 -23.80 11.53 -60.09
CA GLY A 348 -23.33 10.82 -61.28
C GLY A 348 -22.60 9.51 -60.98
N TRP A 349 -22.38 8.71 -62.02
CA TRP A 349 -21.59 7.49 -62.02
C TRP A 349 -20.19 7.78 -62.56
N PHE A 350 -19.16 7.30 -61.85
CA PHE A 350 -17.75 7.53 -62.15
C PHE A 350 -16.98 6.21 -62.14
N ASN A 351 -15.82 6.17 -62.80
CA ASN A 351 -14.84 5.11 -62.60
C ASN A 351 -13.84 5.47 -61.47
N THR A 352 -12.96 4.53 -61.11
CA THR A 352 -11.93 4.71 -60.08
C THR A 352 -10.91 5.82 -60.37
N ASN A 353 -10.77 6.25 -61.62
CA ASN A 353 -9.91 7.38 -62.02
C ASN A 353 -10.65 8.73 -61.92
N GLY A 354 -11.89 8.76 -61.40
CA GLY A 354 -12.69 9.97 -61.27
C GLY A 354 -13.30 10.48 -62.59
N VAL A 355 -13.28 9.68 -63.66
CA VAL A 355 -13.92 10.03 -64.94
C VAL A 355 -15.39 9.61 -64.90
N GLU A 356 -16.28 10.53 -65.27
CA GLU A 356 -17.73 10.27 -65.33
C GLU A 356 -18.08 9.29 -66.47
N VAL A 357 -19.02 8.38 -66.22
CA VAL A 357 -19.50 7.37 -67.17
C VAL A 357 -21.02 7.43 -67.42
N ALA A 358 -21.80 8.03 -66.52
CA ALA A 358 -23.22 8.35 -66.74
C ALA A 358 -23.76 9.38 -65.72
N THR A 359 -24.58 10.33 -66.18
CA THR A 359 -25.26 11.34 -65.35
C THR A 359 -26.56 10.85 -64.70
N THR A 360 -27.18 9.78 -65.22
CA THR A 360 -28.49 9.31 -64.77
C THR A 360 -28.42 8.34 -63.60
N ALA A 361 -29.31 8.50 -62.61
CA ALA A 361 -29.38 7.63 -61.43
C ALA A 361 -29.51 6.14 -61.80
N THR A 362 -30.28 5.82 -62.86
CA THR A 362 -30.24 4.51 -63.52
C THR A 362 -29.16 4.50 -64.61
N TYR A 363 -28.27 3.50 -64.57
CA TYR A 363 -27.19 3.26 -65.53
C TYR A 363 -27.15 1.78 -65.91
N ALA A 364 -26.98 1.48 -67.20
CA ALA A 364 -26.75 0.14 -67.70
C ALA A 364 -25.29 0.04 -68.19
N PRO A 365 -24.35 -0.51 -67.38
CA PRO A 365 -22.96 -0.59 -67.79
C PRO A 365 -22.78 -1.53 -69.00
N PRO A 366 -21.77 -1.28 -69.86
CA PRO A 366 -21.40 -2.22 -70.92
C PRO A 366 -20.86 -3.53 -70.35
N ALA A 367 -20.71 -4.54 -71.21
CA ALA A 367 -20.05 -5.80 -70.85
C ALA A 367 -18.61 -5.52 -70.36
N PRO A 368 -18.24 -5.88 -69.12
CA PRO A 368 -16.90 -5.64 -68.59
C PRO A 368 -15.83 -6.47 -69.32
N ALA A 369 -14.69 -5.85 -69.61
CA ALA A 369 -13.51 -6.51 -70.19
C ALA A 369 -12.44 -6.87 -69.14
N ALA A 370 -12.65 -6.46 -67.89
CA ALA A 370 -11.84 -6.73 -66.71
C ALA A 370 -12.72 -6.55 -65.46
N ASP A 371 -12.25 -7.00 -64.29
CA ASP A 371 -12.93 -6.71 -63.02
C ASP A 371 -13.00 -5.19 -62.82
N THR A 372 -14.21 -4.66 -62.61
CA THR A 372 -14.54 -3.23 -62.77
C THR A 372 -15.17 -2.67 -61.49
N VAL A 373 -14.65 -1.53 -61.02
CA VAL A 373 -15.24 -0.77 -59.91
C VAL A 373 -15.84 0.53 -60.42
N LEU A 374 -17.13 0.73 -60.11
CA LEU A 374 -17.88 1.96 -60.35
C LEU A 374 -18.07 2.73 -59.03
N VAL A 375 -18.22 4.04 -59.12
CA VAL A 375 -18.47 4.93 -57.98
C VAL A 375 -19.72 5.74 -58.25
N ALA A 376 -20.75 5.57 -57.42
CA ALA A 376 -21.93 6.44 -57.41
C ALA A 376 -21.66 7.62 -56.46
N LYS A 377 -21.64 8.84 -56.99
CA LYS A 377 -21.36 10.06 -56.21
C LYS A 377 -22.63 10.75 -55.74
N PHE A 378 -22.56 11.36 -54.56
CA PHE A 378 -23.67 12.08 -53.91
C PHE A 378 -23.19 13.37 -53.22
N GLU A 379 -24.04 14.40 -53.19
CA GLU A 379 -23.95 15.45 -52.15
C GLU A 379 -24.61 14.86 -50.89
N PRO A 380 -23.89 14.71 -49.77
CA PRO A 380 -24.40 14.06 -48.57
C PRO A 380 -25.43 14.92 -47.84
N ALA A 381 -26.42 14.26 -47.22
CA ALA A 381 -27.24 14.87 -46.19
C ALA A 381 -26.37 15.33 -45.01
N LYS A 382 -26.82 16.38 -44.29
CA LYS A 382 -26.04 17.03 -43.23
C LYS A 382 -26.67 16.80 -41.86
N VAL A 383 -25.82 16.50 -40.88
CA VAL A 383 -26.18 16.15 -39.52
C VAL A 383 -25.43 17.02 -38.50
N ALA A 384 -25.96 17.13 -37.29
CA ALA A 384 -25.40 17.99 -36.24
C ALA A 384 -24.31 17.28 -35.43
N VAL A 385 -23.06 17.74 -35.57
CA VAL A 385 -21.94 17.36 -34.69
C VAL A 385 -21.70 18.47 -33.68
N THR A 386 -21.87 18.18 -32.39
CA THR A 386 -21.76 19.16 -31.30
C THR A 386 -20.53 18.90 -30.44
N PHE A 387 -19.80 19.95 -30.11
CA PHE A 387 -18.74 19.94 -29.09
C PHE A 387 -19.19 20.82 -27.92
N ALA A 388 -19.05 20.33 -26.69
CA ALA A 388 -19.44 21.05 -25.47
C ALA A 388 -18.30 21.05 -24.44
N LEU A 389 -18.11 22.16 -23.74
CA LEU A 389 -17.13 22.35 -22.68
C LEU A 389 -17.86 22.51 -21.34
N VAL A 390 -17.54 21.66 -20.37
CA VAL A 390 -18.21 21.64 -19.05
C VAL A 390 -17.21 21.79 -17.90
N GLY A 391 -17.69 22.22 -16.74
CA GLY A 391 -16.88 22.36 -15.51
C GLY A 391 -16.05 23.64 -15.38
N GLY A 392 -16.09 24.56 -16.36
CA GLY A 392 -15.32 25.81 -16.28
C GLY A 392 -15.73 26.92 -17.26
N ASP A 393 -14.84 27.88 -17.45
CA ASP A 393 -15.08 29.10 -18.24
C ASP A 393 -14.81 28.95 -19.74
N GLY A 394 -14.58 27.72 -20.23
CA GLY A 394 -14.20 27.46 -21.62
C GLY A 394 -15.24 27.91 -22.64
N ARG A 395 -14.80 28.59 -23.71
CA ARG A 395 -15.64 29.07 -24.81
C ARG A 395 -15.01 28.80 -26.17
N PHE A 396 -15.83 28.46 -27.17
CA PHE A 396 -15.39 28.27 -28.55
C PHE A 396 -15.22 29.62 -29.28
N ALA A 397 -14.13 29.78 -30.03
CA ALA A 397 -13.82 31.01 -30.76
C ALA A 397 -14.81 31.32 -31.89
N GLY A 398 -15.58 30.34 -32.37
CA GLY A 398 -16.55 30.50 -33.46
C GLY A 398 -17.88 31.15 -33.07
N ASN A 399 -18.26 31.11 -31.79
CA ASN A 399 -19.54 31.65 -31.31
C ASN A 399 -19.49 32.31 -29.92
N GLY A 400 -18.39 32.17 -29.17
CA GLY A 400 -18.25 32.71 -27.82
C GLY A 400 -18.96 31.90 -26.72
N GLU A 401 -19.50 30.72 -27.04
CA GLU A 401 -20.32 29.90 -26.14
C GLU A 401 -19.58 28.66 -25.61
N ALA A 402 -20.13 28.05 -24.56
CA ALA A 402 -19.63 26.80 -24.00
C ALA A 402 -19.91 25.56 -24.89
N SER A 403 -20.75 25.69 -25.92
CA SER A 403 -21.02 24.64 -26.91
C SER A 403 -21.05 25.19 -28.32
N ILE A 404 -20.64 24.39 -29.30
CA ILE A 404 -20.70 24.71 -30.73
C ILE A 404 -21.17 23.50 -31.53
N THR A 405 -22.08 23.73 -32.48
CA THR A 405 -22.66 22.68 -33.35
C THR A 405 -22.31 22.98 -34.80
N LEU A 406 -21.78 21.97 -35.50
CA LEU A 406 -21.40 22.01 -36.90
C LEU A 406 -22.37 21.16 -37.75
N PRO A 407 -22.86 21.66 -38.90
CA PRO A 407 -23.61 20.86 -39.87
C PRO A 407 -22.64 20.10 -40.80
N CYS A 408 -22.43 18.82 -40.55
CA CYS A 408 -21.44 17.99 -41.23
C CYS A 408 -22.09 16.96 -42.17
N GLY A 409 -21.49 16.69 -43.33
CA GLY A 409 -22.03 15.74 -44.29
C GLY A 409 -21.84 14.30 -43.83
N ILE A 410 -22.90 13.49 -43.81
CA ILE A 410 -22.83 12.07 -43.42
C ILE A 410 -21.81 11.35 -44.30
N GLY A 411 -20.93 10.54 -43.70
CA GLY A 411 -19.91 9.77 -44.40
C GLY A 411 -18.69 10.57 -44.89
N THR A 412 -18.67 11.90 -44.76
CA THR A 412 -17.44 12.68 -45.03
C THR A 412 -16.45 12.52 -43.88
N ALA A 413 -15.19 12.94 -44.07
CA ALA A 413 -14.22 13.00 -42.97
C ALA A 413 -14.78 13.84 -41.79
N PHE A 414 -14.52 13.39 -40.57
CA PHE A 414 -15.01 14.06 -39.36
C PHE A 414 -14.33 15.44 -39.17
N PRO A 415 -15.07 16.48 -38.72
CA PRO A 415 -14.50 17.81 -38.54
C PRO A 415 -13.40 17.85 -37.46
N SER A 416 -12.41 18.72 -37.64
CA SER A 416 -11.51 19.08 -36.55
C SER A 416 -12.26 19.84 -35.45
N VAL A 417 -11.85 19.63 -34.19
CA VAL A 417 -12.42 20.33 -33.03
C VAL A 417 -12.25 21.86 -33.22
N PRO A 418 -13.33 22.66 -33.15
CA PRO A 418 -13.22 24.10 -33.22
C PRO A 418 -12.35 24.66 -32.09
N ALA A 419 -11.52 25.66 -32.41
CA ALA A 419 -10.63 26.27 -31.42
C ALA A 419 -11.41 26.87 -30.24
N PHE A 420 -10.92 26.66 -29.03
CA PHE A 420 -11.53 27.16 -27.79
C PHE A 420 -10.47 27.75 -26.84
N THR A 421 -10.91 28.59 -25.92
CA THR A 421 -10.08 29.22 -24.88
C THR A 421 -10.73 29.03 -23.51
N TYR A 422 -9.91 29.03 -22.45
CA TYR A 422 -10.32 28.94 -21.05
C TYR A 422 -9.24 29.60 -20.16
N SER A 423 -9.56 29.94 -18.91
CA SER A 423 -8.57 30.48 -17.98
C SER A 423 -7.64 29.39 -17.45
N THR A 424 -6.44 29.28 -18.02
CA THR A 424 -5.40 28.32 -17.59
C THR A 424 -4.84 28.57 -16.18
N ALA A 425 -5.16 29.71 -15.57
CA ALA A 425 -4.84 30.00 -14.17
C ALA A 425 -5.89 29.42 -13.20
N ALA A 426 -7.17 29.39 -13.61
CA ALA A 426 -8.29 28.94 -12.80
C ALA A 426 -8.74 27.50 -13.13
N TYR A 427 -8.42 26.99 -14.31
CA TYR A 427 -8.86 25.68 -14.81
C TYR A 427 -7.75 24.91 -15.55
N VAL A 428 -7.87 23.58 -15.56
CA VAL A 428 -7.10 22.67 -16.43
C VAL A 428 -8.08 21.89 -17.30
N PHE A 429 -7.80 21.80 -18.61
CA PHE A 429 -8.54 20.91 -19.53
C PHE A 429 -8.00 19.48 -19.44
N GLU A 430 -8.87 18.52 -19.15
CA GLU A 430 -8.50 17.11 -18.96
C GLU A 430 -8.51 16.32 -20.27
N GLY A 431 -9.44 16.64 -21.18
CA GLY A 431 -9.64 15.91 -22.44
C GLY A 431 -11.09 15.91 -22.89
N TRP A 432 -11.37 15.14 -23.95
CA TRP A 432 -12.71 14.82 -24.43
C TRP A 432 -13.13 13.43 -23.90
N GLY A 433 -14.42 13.25 -23.60
CA GLY A 433 -14.92 12.01 -22.99
C GLY A 433 -14.91 10.78 -23.91
N HIS A 434 -14.78 10.98 -25.23
CA HIS A 434 -14.65 9.93 -26.25
C HIS A 434 -13.70 10.41 -27.35
N ASP A 435 -13.03 9.45 -28.00
CA ASP A 435 -12.28 9.71 -29.24
C ASP A 435 -13.21 10.12 -30.40
N PHE A 436 -12.69 10.92 -31.32
CA PHE A 436 -13.42 11.31 -32.52
C PHE A 436 -13.37 10.21 -33.59
N PRO A 437 -14.50 9.86 -34.24
CA PRO A 437 -14.51 8.91 -35.34
C PRO A 437 -13.81 9.48 -36.58
N VAL A 438 -13.39 8.61 -37.50
CA VAL A 438 -12.73 9.03 -38.77
C VAL A 438 -13.72 9.73 -39.71
N TYR A 439 -15.00 9.36 -39.66
CA TYR A 439 -16.06 9.86 -40.53
C TYR A 439 -17.25 10.40 -39.72
N VAL A 440 -18.04 11.28 -40.34
CA VAL A 440 -19.28 11.81 -39.77
C VAL A 440 -20.35 10.70 -39.73
N PRO A 441 -20.95 10.40 -38.57
CA PRO A 441 -21.99 9.37 -38.44
C PRO A 441 -23.31 9.78 -39.11
N ALA A 442 -24.25 8.84 -39.25
CA ALA A 442 -25.56 9.08 -39.85
C ALA A 442 -26.52 9.90 -38.96
N CYS A 443 -26.30 9.90 -37.65
CA CYS A 443 -27.14 10.56 -36.64
C CYS A 443 -26.42 11.75 -35.97
N ALA A 444 -27.16 12.59 -35.26
CA ALA A 444 -26.56 13.71 -34.51
C ALA A 444 -25.74 13.19 -33.32
N THR A 445 -24.61 13.83 -33.03
CA THR A 445 -23.66 13.37 -32.00
C THR A 445 -23.12 14.54 -31.19
N ALA A 446 -22.89 14.33 -29.90
CA ALA A 446 -22.30 15.33 -29.01
C ALA A 446 -21.06 14.78 -28.31
N PHE A 447 -20.00 15.57 -28.26
CA PHE A 447 -18.73 15.29 -27.59
C PHE A 447 -18.53 16.30 -26.45
N THR A 448 -18.25 15.81 -25.25
CA THR A 448 -18.05 16.64 -24.06
C THR A 448 -16.58 16.67 -23.66
N GLY A 449 -16.01 17.86 -23.53
CA GLY A 449 -14.66 18.09 -23.01
C GLY A 449 -14.73 18.78 -21.65
N THR A 450 -13.88 18.40 -20.71
CA THR A 450 -14.04 18.83 -19.31
C THR A 450 -12.89 19.67 -18.78
N LEU A 451 -13.26 20.73 -18.06
CA LEU A 451 -12.41 21.66 -17.34
C LEU A 451 -12.57 21.43 -15.83
N TYR A 452 -11.47 21.48 -15.08
CA TYR A 452 -11.47 21.33 -13.62
C TYR A 452 -10.73 22.48 -12.96
N GLN A 453 -11.26 22.98 -11.84
CA GLN A 453 -10.68 24.09 -11.10
C GLN A 453 -9.29 23.75 -10.55
N THR A 454 -8.38 24.72 -10.59
CA THR A 454 -7.04 24.65 -9.97
C THR A 454 -7.08 24.86 -8.46
N ALA A 455 -8.18 25.42 -7.94
CA ALA A 455 -8.41 25.62 -6.51
C ALA A 455 -8.82 24.30 -5.82
N PRO A 456 -8.30 23.99 -4.62
CA PRO A 456 -8.75 22.85 -3.82
C PRO A 456 -10.25 22.91 -3.52
N ARG A 457 -11.00 21.87 -3.89
CA ARG A 457 -12.42 21.75 -3.56
C ARG A 457 -12.60 21.14 -2.17
N ILE A 458 -13.35 21.80 -1.30
CA ILE A 458 -13.87 21.21 -0.07
C ILE A 458 -15.13 20.41 -0.42
N VAL A 459 -15.19 19.14 -0.02
CA VAL A 459 -16.33 18.24 -0.21
C VAL A 459 -16.89 17.86 1.17
N ARG A 460 -18.14 18.24 1.44
CA ARG A 460 -18.79 18.07 2.74
C ARG A 460 -19.60 16.77 2.79
N VAL A 461 -19.44 16.03 3.89
CA VAL A 461 -20.03 14.69 4.09
C VAL A 461 -20.72 14.61 5.44
N VAL A 462 -21.94 14.05 5.47
CA VAL A 462 -22.76 13.84 6.67
C VAL A 462 -23.10 12.36 6.85
N PRO A 463 -23.45 11.90 8.07
CA PRO A 463 -23.96 10.55 8.27
C PRO A 463 -25.23 10.30 7.43
N PRO A 464 -25.54 9.06 7.03
CA PRO A 464 -26.77 8.74 6.28
C PRO A 464 -28.07 9.16 6.98
N SER A 465 -28.09 9.25 8.31
CA SER A 465 -29.21 9.77 9.12
C SER A 465 -29.45 11.27 8.98
N ASP A 466 -28.45 12.01 8.49
CA ASP A 466 -28.36 13.46 8.55
C ASP A 466 -28.40 14.09 7.14
N PHE A 467 -28.74 13.31 6.10
CA PHE A 467 -28.81 13.77 4.72
C PHE A 467 -29.82 14.93 4.58
N PRO A 468 -29.42 16.12 4.10
CA PRO A 468 -30.31 17.28 4.10
C PRO A 468 -31.47 17.09 3.11
N ALA A 469 -32.69 17.38 3.56
CA ALA A 469 -33.86 17.34 2.70
C ALA A 469 -33.75 18.40 1.57
N GLY A 470 -33.65 17.93 0.33
CA GLY A 470 -33.43 18.80 -0.85
C GLY A 470 -31.96 18.98 -1.24
N SER A 471 -31.01 18.30 -0.59
CA SER A 471 -29.61 18.22 -1.04
C SER A 471 -29.52 17.65 -2.46
N ASP A 472 -28.72 18.28 -3.31
CA ASP A 472 -28.38 17.75 -4.65
C ASP A 472 -27.25 16.71 -4.62
N GLY A 473 -26.66 16.46 -3.44
CA GLY A 473 -25.54 15.54 -3.25
C GLY A 473 -24.21 15.99 -3.84
N SER A 474 -24.06 17.25 -4.27
CA SER A 474 -22.83 17.78 -4.88
C SER A 474 -21.68 17.98 -3.87
N GLY A 475 -21.97 18.00 -2.57
CA GLY A 475 -21.01 18.16 -1.49
C GLY A 475 -20.35 19.54 -1.41
N ASP A 476 -20.81 20.54 -2.17
CA ASP A 476 -20.17 21.87 -2.19
C ASP A 476 -20.36 22.66 -0.87
N SER A 477 -21.47 22.38 -0.18
CA SER A 477 -21.97 23.08 1.00
C SER A 477 -22.59 22.09 1.99
N TRP A 478 -22.84 22.50 3.22
CA TRP A 478 -23.49 21.62 4.21
C TRP A 478 -24.96 21.32 3.87
N ALA A 479 -25.62 22.20 3.11
CA ALA A 479 -26.97 21.96 2.58
C ALA A 479 -26.99 20.92 1.45
N ASN A 480 -25.92 20.84 0.66
CA ASN A 480 -25.75 19.89 -0.45
C ASN A 480 -24.87 18.68 -0.09
N ALA A 481 -24.69 18.38 1.20
CA ALA A 481 -23.69 17.42 1.66
C ALA A 481 -23.92 15.99 1.12
N MET A 482 -22.82 15.29 0.85
CA MET A 482 -22.80 13.88 0.47
C MET A 482 -23.01 12.96 1.68
N THR A 483 -23.49 11.73 1.45
CA THR A 483 -23.44 10.63 2.43
C THR A 483 -22.38 9.57 2.09
N ASN A 484 -21.99 9.46 0.82
CA ASN A 484 -21.03 8.45 0.36
C ASN A 484 -19.58 8.95 0.46
N PHE A 485 -18.83 8.36 1.39
CA PHE A 485 -17.41 8.67 1.62
C PHE A 485 -16.50 8.40 0.39
N HIS A 486 -16.76 7.34 -0.36
CA HIS A 486 -15.96 6.96 -1.53
C HIS A 486 -16.14 7.97 -2.66
N THR A 487 -17.37 8.40 -2.91
CA THR A 487 -17.68 9.49 -3.86
C THR A 487 -17.02 10.79 -3.43
N ALA A 488 -17.05 11.14 -2.15
CA ALA A 488 -16.42 12.36 -1.63
C ALA A 488 -14.89 12.34 -1.78
N CYS A 489 -14.23 11.23 -1.43
CA CYS A 489 -12.79 11.06 -1.60
C CYS A 489 -12.36 11.06 -3.08
N LYS A 490 -13.13 10.40 -3.96
CA LYS A 490 -12.90 10.43 -5.42
C LYS A 490 -13.09 11.83 -5.99
N ALA A 491 -14.07 12.59 -5.51
CA ALA A 491 -14.28 13.98 -5.90
C ALA A 491 -13.12 14.87 -5.45
N ALA A 492 -12.76 14.84 -4.16
CA ALA A 492 -11.63 15.61 -3.61
C ALA A 492 -10.31 15.26 -4.31
N GLY A 493 -10.06 13.97 -4.60
CA GLY A 493 -8.87 13.51 -5.33
C GLY A 493 -8.68 14.15 -6.70
N ARG A 494 -9.76 14.53 -7.39
CA ARG A 494 -9.69 15.21 -8.70
C ARG A 494 -9.24 16.67 -8.58
N TYR A 495 -9.50 17.33 -7.46
CA TYR A 495 -9.20 18.75 -7.22
C TYR A 495 -8.03 19.00 -6.25
N ARG A 496 -7.33 17.95 -5.79
CA ARG A 496 -6.38 18.03 -4.66
C ARG A 496 -7.03 18.63 -3.40
N GLY A 497 -8.29 18.24 -3.19
CA GLY A 497 -9.23 18.87 -2.27
C GLY A 497 -9.25 18.30 -0.86
N GLU A 498 -10.19 18.78 -0.06
CA GLU A 498 -10.46 18.28 1.28
C GLU A 498 -11.82 17.58 1.35
N VAL A 499 -11.94 16.58 2.22
CA VAL A 499 -13.19 15.93 2.60
C VAL A 499 -13.49 16.29 4.04
N TRP A 500 -14.57 17.05 4.29
CA TRP A 500 -14.97 17.49 5.63
C TRP A 500 -16.15 16.65 6.12
N MET A 501 -15.94 15.91 7.19
CA MET A 501 -16.92 14.99 7.76
C MET A 501 -17.55 15.58 9.03
N LYS A 502 -18.87 15.68 9.03
CA LYS A 502 -19.65 16.02 10.21
C LYS A 502 -19.43 15.01 11.35
N THR A 503 -19.69 15.41 12.59
CA THR A 503 -19.83 14.52 13.75
C THR A 503 -20.88 13.43 13.49
N GLY A 504 -20.67 12.23 14.02
CA GLY A 504 -21.54 11.08 13.81
C GLY A 504 -20.78 9.79 13.49
N ARG A 505 -21.54 8.72 13.19
CA ARG A 505 -21.01 7.37 12.90
C ARG A 505 -21.19 7.02 11.43
N TYR A 506 -20.13 6.53 10.80
CA TYR A 506 -20.02 6.22 9.38
C TYR A 506 -19.54 4.79 9.19
N LEU A 507 -20.31 3.97 8.46
CA LEU A 507 -19.85 2.67 7.97
C LEU A 507 -19.03 2.90 6.69
N VAL A 508 -17.75 2.56 6.72
CA VAL A 508 -16.83 2.69 5.57
C VAL A 508 -15.84 1.54 5.60
N GLY A 509 -15.65 0.88 4.46
CA GLY A 509 -14.72 -0.23 4.27
C GLY A 509 -14.18 -0.26 2.85
N ASP A 510 -12.96 -0.78 2.68
CA ASP A 510 -12.26 -0.84 1.38
C ASP A 510 -12.25 0.52 0.64
N ALA A 511 -12.03 1.62 1.37
CA ALA A 511 -11.87 2.96 0.82
C ALA A 511 -10.59 3.10 -0.02
N SER A 512 -10.73 3.64 -1.23
CA SER A 512 -9.61 4.10 -2.04
C SER A 512 -8.98 5.35 -1.43
N LEU A 513 -7.67 5.31 -1.18
CA LEU A 513 -6.92 6.46 -0.69
C LEU A 513 -6.35 7.25 -1.88
N TYR A 514 -6.36 8.58 -1.81
CA TYR A 514 -5.99 9.47 -2.91
C TYR A 514 -4.85 10.41 -2.53
N ALA A 515 -3.89 10.59 -3.44
CA ALA A 515 -2.77 11.50 -3.26
C ALA A 515 -3.23 12.97 -3.26
N ASN A 516 -2.63 13.82 -2.42
CA ASN A 516 -3.02 15.23 -2.24
C ASN A 516 -4.48 15.44 -1.78
N VAL A 517 -5.01 14.54 -0.93
CA VAL A 517 -6.33 14.71 -0.29
C VAL A 517 -6.16 14.78 1.22
N ALA A 518 -6.85 15.74 1.85
CA ALA A 518 -7.01 15.81 3.30
C ALA A 518 -8.44 15.38 3.70
N VAL A 519 -8.57 14.36 4.54
CA VAL A 519 -9.85 13.92 5.11
C VAL A 519 -9.90 14.36 6.57
N ARG A 520 -10.94 15.12 6.94
CA ARG A 520 -11.02 15.83 8.22
C ARG A 520 -12.33 15.53 8.97
N GLY A 521 -12.21 15.12 10.23
CA GLY A 521 -13.31 15.07 11.19
C GLY A 521 -13.34 16.30 12.11
N GLY A 522 -14.37 16.40 12.97
CA GLY A 522 -14.47 17.48 13.97
C GLY A 522 -15.45 18.61 13.64
N PHE A 523 -16.33 18.44 12.66
CA PHE A 523 -17.30 19.47 12.24
C PHE A 523 -18.70 19.22 12.82
N ALA A 524 -19.38 20.26 13.31
CA ALA A 524 -20.79 20.22 13.68
C ALA A 524 -21.73 20.24 12.47
N GLY A 525 -21.24 20.67 11.30
CA GLY A 525 -21.99 20.78 10.05
C GLY A 525 -22.45 22.20 9.72
N THR A 526 -21.75 23.21 10.25
CA THR A 526 -22.01 24.65 10.02
C THR A 526 -20.75 25.42 9.59
N GLU A 527 -19.59 24.78 9.62
CA GLU A 527 -18.28 25.40 9.50
C GLU A 527 -17.92 25.81 8.07
N THR A 528 -17.15 26.90 8.01
CA THR A 528 -16.67 27.55 6.79
C THR A 528 -15.16 27.46 6.60
N GLU A 529 -14.39 27.29 7.68
CA GLU A 529 -12.92 27.30 7.68
C GLU A 529 -12.31 26.04 8.34
N THR A 530 -11.18 25.57 7.81
CA THR A 530 -10.50 24.34 8.31
C THR A 530 -10.12 24.43 9.80
N SER A 531 -9.86 25.64 10.31
CA SER A 531 -9.50 25.87 11.72
C SER A 531 -10.67 25.75 12.71
N GLU A 532 -11.91 25.59 12.22
CA GLU A 532 -13.10 25.38 13.07
C GLU A 532 -13.29 23.91 13.49
N ALA A 533 -12.48 22.98 12.94
CA ALA A 533 -12.58 21.55 13.22
C ALA A 533 -12.10 21.18 14.65
N ASP A 534 -13.04 20.77 15.52
CA ASP A 534 -12.83 20.26 16.87
C ASP A 534 -13.23 18.76 16.99
N PRO A 535 -12.26 17.83 16.84
CA PRO A 535 -12.49 16.38 16.98
C PRO A 535 -12.88 15.91 18.39
N VAL A 536 -12.75 16.76 19.41
CA VAL A 536 -13.10 16.43 20.80
C VAL A 536 -14.56 16.78 21.07
N ALA A 537 -15.03 17.93 20.58
CA ALA A 537 -16.44 18.33 20.67
C ALA A 537 -17.34 17.61 19.66
N ASN A 538 -16.85 17.38 18.44
CA ASN A 538 -17.61 16.89 17.29
C ASN A 538 -17.05 15.55 16.74
N PRO A 539 -17.11 14.44 17.50
CA PRO A 539 -16.44 13.19 17.14
C PRO A 539 -16.99 12.56 15.85
N THR A 540 -16.12 12.47 14.83
CA THR A 540 -16.36 11.72 13.59
C THR A 540 -15.84 10.28 13.74
N VAL A 541 -16.76 9.31 13.81
CA VAL A 541 -16.45 7.88 14.02
C VAL A 541 -16.66 7.09 12.73
N VAL A 542 -15.58 6.55 12.19
CA VAL A 542 -15.52 5.72 10.98
C VAL A 542 -15.25 4.28 11.40
N THR A 543 -16.14 3.35 11.06
CA THR A 543 -16.18 2.05 11.73
C THR A 543 -16.48 0.85 10.84
N GLY A 544 -15.93 -0.30 11.26
CA GLY A 544 -16.18 -1.61 10.66
C GLY A 544 -17.26 -2.46 11.33
N ASP A 545 -17.76 -2.08 12.50
CA ASP A 545 -18.85 -2.77 13.22
C ASP A 545 -20.20 -2.37 12.60
N VAL A 546 -20.71 -3.28 11.77
CA VAL A 546 -21.87 -3.07 10.88
C VAL A 546 -23.19 -3.10 11.64
N GLN A 547 -23.33 -4.01 12.61
CA GLN A 547 -24.56 -4.22 13.37
C GLN A 547 -24.60 -3.50 14.73
N GLY A 548 -23.53 -2.82 15.15
CA GLY A 548 -23.44 -2.19 16.47
C GLY A 548 -23.27 -3.20 17.61
N ASN A 549 -22.66 -4.37 17.33
CA ASN A 549 -22.67 -5.53 18.22
C ASN A 549 -21.32 -5.84 18.90
N ASP A 550 -20.31 -4.99 18.70
CA ASP A 550 -18.93 -5.19 19.16
C ASP A 550 -18.74 -4.85 20.65
N TYR A 551 -18.05 -5.71 21.41
CA TYR A 551 -17.91 -5.64 22.88
C TYR A 551 -16.50 -5.98 23.39
N TRP A 552 -16.25 -5.64 24.66
CA TRP A 552 -15.00 -5.99 25.35
C TRP A 552 -15.10 -7.35 26.06
N ILE A 553 -14.13 -8.23 25.82
CA ILE A 553 -13.94 -9.51 26.52
C ILE A 553 -12.79 -9.38 27.53
N PRO A 554 -13.05 -9.50 28.85
CA PRO A 554 -12.01 -9.52 29.87
C PRO A 554 -11.19 -10.82 29.88
N SER A 555 -9.86 -10.73 29.90
CA SER A 555 -8.99 -11.90 30.06
C SER A 555 -8.87 -12.34 31.53
N PRO A 556 -8.98 -13.63 31.89
CA PRO A 556 -9.01 -14.82 31.02
C PRO A 556 -10.41 -15.44 30.83
N THR A 557 -11.47 -14.63 30.80
CA THR A 557 -12.85 -15.14 30.73
C THR A 557 -13.25 -15.59 29.33
N THR A 558 -14.06 -16.64 29.23
CA THR A 558 -14.86 -16.93 28.03
C THR A 558 -15.98 -15.90 27.88
N PRO A 559 -16.49 -15.66 26.65
CA PRO A 559 -17.59 -14.73 26.44
C PRO A 559 -18.79 -15.08 27.32
N SER A 560 -19.33 -14.09 28.01
CA SER A 560 -20.43 -14.27 28.96
C SER A 560 -21.41 -13.10 28.88
N ILE A 561 -22.68 -13.38 29.19
CA ILE A 561 -23.77 -12.40 29.12
C ILE A 561 -23.51 -11.30 30.15
N GLY A 562 -23.16 -10.10 29.68
CA GLY A 562 -22.80 -8.95 30.52
C GLY A 562 -21.51 -8.22 30.11
N THR A 563 -20.81 -8.65 29.06
CA THR A 563 -19.69 -7.90 28.47
C THR A 563 -20.15 -6.52 27.96
N PRO A 564 -19.43 -5.42 28.27
CA PRO A 564 -19.84 -4.09 27.86
C PRO A 564 -19.48 -3.81 26.39
N ALA A 565 -20.41 -3.19 25.65
CA ALA A 565 -20.19 -2.76 24.27
C ALA A 565 -19.01 -1.76 24.17
N VAL A 566 -18.28 -1.79 23.05
CA VAL A 566 -17.15 -0.87 22.80
C VAL A 566 -17.62 0.59 22.79
N TRP A 567 -18.84 0.85 22.29
CA TRP A 567 -19.41 2.17 22.11
C TRP A 567 -20.70 2.38 22.91
N ALA A 568 -20.79 3.52 23.59
CA ALA A 568 -22.00 4.04 24.20
C ALA A 568 -22.40 5.33 23.44
N GLY A 569 -23.12 5.16 22.32
CA GLY A 569 -23.32 6.24 21.35
C GLY A 569 -21.98 6.62 20.69
N LEU A 570 -21.60 7.89 20.75
CA LEU A 570 -20.30 8.39 20.27
C LEU A 570 -19.22 8.44 21.37
N ALA A 571 -19.46 7.85 22.55
CA ALA A 571 -18.48 7.72 23.62
C ALA A 571 -17.85 6.33 23.66
N LEU A 572 -16.52 6.26 23.74
CA LEU A 572 -15.77 5.01 23.91
C LEU A 572 -15.95 4.48 25.34
N THR A 573 -16.43 3.24 25.47
CA THR A 573 -16.29 2.48 26.72
C THR A 573 -14.82 2.12 26.89
N MET A 574 -14.13 2.70 27.87
CA MET A 574 -12.71 2.45 28.09
C MET A 574 -12.42 0.97 28.45
N PRO A 575 -11.45 0.31 27.82
CA PRO A 575 -11.03 -1.03 28.21
C PRO A 575 -10.39 -1.06 29.61
N ASN A 576 -10.59 -2.19 30.29
CA ASN A 576 -10.06 -2.50 31.62
C ASN A 576 -10.18 -1.33 32.64
N PRO A 577 -11.40 -0.79 32.88
CA PRO A 577 -11.64 0.40 33.70
C PRO A 577 -11.56 0.08 35.20
N GLY A 578 -10.34 -0.23 35.67
CA GLY A 578 -10.05 -0.61 37.06
C GLY A 578 -8.90 -1.57 37.24
N ARG A 579 -8.31 -2.12 36.15
CA ARG A 579 -7.24 -3.15 36.19
C ARG A 579 -7.64 -4.42 36.93
N THR A 580 -8.91 -4.78 36.87
CA THR A 580 -9.45 -6.01 37.48
C THR A 580 -9.06 -7.27 36.71
N HIS A 581 -8.50 -7.11 35.51
CA HIS A 581 -8.11 -8.16 34.57
C HIS A 581 -6.75 -7.81 33.94
N THR A 582 -6.07 -8.80 33.35
CA THR A 582 -4.75 -8.60 32.72
C THR A 582 -4.83 -7.68 31.49
N TYR A 583 -5.82 -7.92 30.62
CA TYR A 583 -6.17 -7.09 29.47
C TYR A 583 -7.64 -7.34 29.10
N TRP A 584 -8.24 -6.43 28.34
CA TRP A 584 -9.55 -6.60 27.70
C TRP A 584 -9.35 -6.56 26.18
N LYS A 585 -9.93 -7.51 25.44
CA LYS A 585 -9.87 -7.54 23.97
C LYS A 585 -11.20 -7.12 23.33
N PRO A 586 -11.21 -6.49 22.15
CA PRO A 586 -12.42 -6.21 21.41
C PRO A 586 -12.86 -7.45 20.63
N SER A 587 -14.16 -7.69 20.49
CA SER A 587 -14.76 -8.77 19.69
C SER A 587 -16.27 -8.59 19.52
N GLY A 588 -16.77 -9.03 18.37
CA GLY A 588 -18.19 -9.03 18.01
C GLY A 588 -18.51 -10.16 17.04
N ASN A 589 -19.60 -10.01 16.29
CA ASN A 589 -19.99 -10.93 15.23
C ASN A 589 -19.17 -10.70 13.95
N ASN A 590 -17.90 -11.12 14.01
CA ASN A 590 -16.89 -11.04 12.95
C ASN A 590 -17.26 -11.72 11.60
N ALA A 591 -18.51 -12.16 11.42
CA ALA A 591 -19.07 -12.63 10.17
C ALA A 591 -19.52 -11.48 9.24
N ASP A 592 -20.08 -10.38 9.79
CA ASP A 592 -20.50 -9.20 9.03
C ASP A 592 -19.57 -7.99 9.13
N ASP A 593 -18.69 -7.95 10.14
CA ASP A 593 -17.75 -6.84 10.34
C ASP A 593 -16.77 -6.64 9.16
N ILE A 594 -16.54 -5.37 8.81
CA ILE A 594 -15.65 -4.93 7.73
C ILE A 594 -14.19 -5.26 8.06
N GLU A 595 -13.46 -5.83 7.10
CA GLU A 595 -12.05 -6.23 7.28
C GLU A 595 -11.12 -5.07 7.60
N TYR A 596 -11.19 -4.00 6.79
CA TYR A 596 -10.31 -2.82 6.81
C TYR A 596 -11.05 -1.56 6.36
N PHE A 597 -10.65 -0.39 6.87
CA PHE A 597 -11.11 0.92 6.37
C PHE A 597 -10.72 1.13 4.91
N SER A 598 -9.51 0.73 4.52
CA SER A 598 -8.95 0.99 3.18
C SER A 598 -8.67 -0.30 2.39
N VAL A 599 -8.67 -0.17 1.05
CA VAL A 599 -7.95 -1.13 0.21
C VAL A 599 -6.43 -1.00 0.43
N ALA A 600 -5.66 -1.97 -0.08
CA ALA A 600 -4.22 -1.80 -0.22
C ALA A 600 -3.96 -0.76 -1.33
N ALA A 601 -3.13 0.25 -1.04
CA ALA A 601 -2.88 1.37 -1.94
C ALA A 601 -1.38 1.65 -2.08
N ASP A 602 -0.93 2.07 -3.26
CA ASP A 602 0.44 2.51 -3.55
C ASP A 602 0.41 3.85 -4.31
N ALA A 603 1.55 4.56 -4.36
CA ALA A 603 1.70 5.92 -4.92
C ALA A 603 0.83 7.03 -4.26
N VAL A 604 0.12 6.71 -3.17
CA VAL A 604 -0.65 7.67 -2.36
C VAL A 604 0.29 8.54 -1.55
N THR A 605 0.60 9.72 -2.09
CA THR A 605 1.56 10.68 -1.53
C THR A 605 0.87 11.97 -1.10
N ASN A 606 1.41 12.63 -0.07
CA ASN A 606 0.89 13.90 0.44
C ASN A 606 -0.61 13.80 0.82
N ALA A 607 -1.01 12.70 1.45
CA ALA A 607 -2.37 12.50 1.96
C ALA A 607 -2.41 12.77 3.47
N LEU A 608 -3.53 13.32 3.96
CA LEU A 608 -3.72 13.67 5.37
C LEU A 608 -5.05 13.09 5.88
N PHE A 609 -5.02 12.50 7.07
CA PHE A 609 -6.20 12.19 7.87
C PHE A 609 -6.09 12.97 9.18
N ASP A 610 -7.10 13.79 9.49
CA ASP A 610 -7.06 14.74 10.61
C ASP A 610 -8.35 14.65 11.44
N GLY A 611 -8.23 14.36 12.74
CA GLY A 611 -9.37 14.38 13.66
C GLY A 611 -10.40 13.24 13.51
N LEU A 612 -10.03 12.12 12.87
CA LEU A 612 -10.91 10.98 12.63
C LEU A 612 -10.74 9.88 13.68
N THR A 613 -11.84 9.22 14.05
CA THR A 613 -11.82 8.01 14.89
C THR A 613 -12.06 6.77 14.04
N PHE A 614 -11.07 5.89 13.92
CA PHE A 614 -11.15 4.60 13.22
C PHE A 614 -11.31 3.45 14.20
N THR A 615 -12.41 2.68 14.10
CA THR A 615 -12.77 1.73 15.17
C THR A 615 -13.50 0.47 14.70
N CYS A 616 -13.32 -0.62 15.45
CA CYS A 616 -14.03 -1.89 15.25
C CYS A 616 -13.84 -2.52 13.87
N TYR A 617 -12.66 -2.36 13.25
CA TYR A 617 -12.30 -3.12 12.05
C TYR A 617 -11.82 -4.52 12.41
N LYS A 618 -12.30 -5.53 11.67
CA LYS A 618 -12.12 -6.96 11.94
C LYS A 618 -10.67 -7.43 11.95
N ASN A 619 -9.87 -6.98 10.96
CA ASN A 619 -8.46 -7.37 10.82
C ASN A 619 -7.48 -6.23 11.17
N GLY A 620 -7.85 -4.97 10.92
CA GLY A 620 -7.01 -3.79 11.18
C GLY A 620 -7.61 -2.55 10.52
N CYS A 621 -7.11 -1.34 10.79
CA CYS A 621 -7.65 -0.15 10.12
C CYS A 621 -7.18 -0.08 8.66
N LEU A 622 -5.87 -0.03 8.40
CA LEU A 622 -5.35 -0.02 7.03
C LEU A 622 -4.92 -1.41 6.57
N ARG A 623 -5.30 -1.76 5.35
CA ARG A 623 -4.72 -2.88 4.60
C ARG A 623 -3.29 -2.48 4.18
N PRO A 624 -2.28 -3.38 4.20
CA PRO A 624 -0.87 -2.98 4.14
C PRO A 624 -0.53 -2.05 2.97
N LEU A 625 -0.06 -0.83 3.29
CA LEU A 625 0.23 0.21 2.30
C LEU A 625 1.50 -0.06 1.51
N GLY A 626 1.49 0.29 0.23
CA GLY A 626 2.63 0.18 -0.70
C GLY A 626 3.81 1.09 -0.36
N ALA A 627 4.96 0.77 -0.94
CA ALA A 627 6.24 1.40 -0.61
C ALA A 627 6.36 2.85 -1.07
N SER A 628 5.52 3.27 -2.02
CA SER A 628 5.50 4.62 -2.59
C SER A 628 4.46 5.53 -1.91
N THR A 629 4.00 5.18 -0.71
CA THR A 629 3.03 5.97 0.06
C THR A 629 3.69 6.93 1.04
N ASP A 630 3.05 8.08 1.26
CA ASP A 630 3.43 9.09 2.25
C ASP A 630 2.16 9.76 2.81
N ILE A 631 1.77 9.36 4.02
CA ILE A 631 0.50 9.73 4.65
C ILE A 631 0.73 10.28 6.06
N GLU A 632 0.11 11.41 6.37
CA GLU A 632 0.06 11.96 7.73
C GLU A 632 -1.28 11.63 8.43
N PHE A 633 -1.20 11.21 9.69
CA PHE A 633 -2.32 11.06 10.62
C PHE A 633 -2.16 12.07 11.75
N SER A 634 -3.09 13.02 11.86
CA SER A 634 -3.11 14.12 12.84
C SER A 634 -4.36 13.99 13.72
N ARG A 635 -4.24 14.16 15.05
CA ARG A 635 -5.40 14.17 15.99
C ARG A 635 -6.34 12.94 15.88
N CYS A 636 -5.90 11.85 15.26
CA CYS A 636 -6.72 10.68 14.94
C CYS A 636 -6.75 9.67 16.09
N ARG A 637 -7.75 8.78 16.09
CA ARG A 637 -7.96 7.82 17.18
C ARG A 637 -8.20 6.43 16.61
N PHE A 638 -7.40 5.46 17.01
CA PHE A 638 -7.46 4.06 16.57
C PHE A 638 -7.91 3.20 17.74
N LEU A 639 -9.20 2.88 17.77
CA LEU A 639 -9.87 2.37 18.97
C LEU A 639 -10.45 0.98 18.72
N ALA A 640 -10.15 0.00 19.57
CA ALA A 640 -10.75 -1.33 19.52
C ALA A 640 -10.66 -2.04 18.15
N ASN A 641 -9.58 -1.85 17.40
CA ASN A 641 -9.40 -2.49 16.09
C ASN A 641 -8.82 -3.92 16.22
N HIS A 642 -8.96 -4.70 15.15
CA HIS A 642 -8.57 -6.12 15.03
C HIS A 642 -9.43 -7.03 15.94
N THR A 643 -10.76 -6.87 15.86
CA THR A 643 -11.79 -7.52 16.69
C THR A 643 -11.88 -9.04 16.51
N ALA A 644 -11.35 -9.58 15.41
CA ALA A 644 -11.25 -11.02 15.20
C ALA A 644 -10.13 -11.65 16.05
N CYS A 645 -9.02 -10.93 16.23
CA CYS A 645 -7.77 -11.43 16.81
C CYS A 645 -7.22 -12.71 16.12
N THR A 646 -7.53 -12.94 14.84
CA THR A 646 -7.23 -14.20 14.12
C THR A 646 -5.98 -14.14 13.24
N THR A 647 -5.51 -12.96 12.83
CA THR A 647 -4.47 -12.82 11.81
C THR A 647 -3.08 -12.58 12.40
N LEU A 648 -2.10 -13.38 11.94
CA LEU A 648 -0.72 -13.29 12.40
C LEU A 648 -0.09 -11.96 11.94
N ASN A 649 0.29 -11.12 12.91
CA ASN A 649 0.97 -9.83 12.73
C ASN A 649 0.11 -8.71 12.11
N SER A 650 -1.22 -8.75 12.25
CA SER A 650 -2.07 -7.60 11.89
C SER A 650 -2.03 -6.52 12.98
N ALA A 651 -1.85 -5.27 12.55
CA ALA A 651 -1.83 -4.08 13.38
C ALA A 651 -2.97 -3.13 12.99
N SER A 652 -3.19 -2.06 13.78
CA SER A 652 -4.13 -1.00 13.37
C SER A 652 -3.65 -0.31 12.08
N LEU A 653 -2.35 0.03 11.98
CA LEU A 653 -1.71 0.49 10.74
C LEU A 653 -0.55 -0.45 10.36
N ASP A 654 -0.52 -0.90 9.11
CA ASP A 654 0.57 -1.70 8.53
C ASP A 654 1.05 -1.06 7.21
N THR A 655 2.35 -0.92 7.01
CA THR A 655 2.91 -0.13 5.89
C THR A 655 4.27 -0.61 5.40
N TYR A 656 4.49 -0.56 4.09
CA TYR A 656 5.81 -0.57 3.43
C TYR A 656 6.32 0.84 3.07
N GLY A 657 5.45 1.86 3.17
CA GLY A 657 5.72 3.27 2.89
C GLY A 657 5.83 4.14 4.14
N ARG A 658 5.81 5.46 3.96
CA ARG A 658 6.03 6.45 5.01
C ARG A 658 4.74 6.82 5.75
N LEU A 659 4.81 6.84 7.08
CA LEU A 659 3.80 7.43 7.95
C LEU A 659 4.38 8.54 8.83
N VAL A 660 3.63 9.62 8.96
CA VAL A 660 3.79 10.64 10.00
C VAL A 660 2.55 10.58 10.90
N ILE A 661 2.73 10.47 12.22
CA ILE A 661 1.63 10.28 13.16
C ILE A 661 1.79 11.30 14.30
N ARG A 662 0.79 12.17 14.50
CA ARG A 662 0.86 13.31 15.44
C ARG A 662 -0.39 13.42 16.32
N GLY A 663 -0.18 13.43 17.63
CA GLY A 663 -1.25 13.64 18.61
C GLY A 663 -2.37 12.59 18.52
N CYS A 664 -2.03 11.34 18.15
CA CYS A 664 -3.00 10.28 17.91
C CYS A 664 -3.15 9.32 19.10
N ASP A 665 -4.38 8.86 19.33
CA ASP A 665 -4.72 7.82 20.29
C ASP A 665 -4.67 6.42 19.63
N PHE A 666 -4.12 5.43 20.30
CA PHE A 666 -4.26 4.00 20.01
C PHE A 666 -4.71 3.30 21.28
N ILE A 667 -5.97 2.83 21.34
CA ILE A 667 -6.58 2.32 22.57
C ILE A 667 -7.27 0.97 22.37
N GLY A 668 -6.83 -0.06 23.09
CA GLY A 668 -7.51 -1.36 23.18
C GLY A 668 -7.56 -2.23 21.92
N SER A 669 -6.91 -1.82 20.81
CA SER A 669 -6.71 -2.67 19.64
C SER A 669 -5.79 -3.87 19.92
N ALA A 670 -5.94 -4.94 19.13
CA ALA A 670 -4.97 -6.03 19.07
C ALA A 670 -3.80 -5.64 18.16
N GLY A 671 -2.66 -5.25 18.75
CA GLY A 671 -1.56 -4.58 18.06
C GLY A 671 -1.89 -3.14 17.61
N SER A 672 -0.87 -2.31 17.32
CA SER A 672 -1.10 -0.92 16.85
C SER A 672 -0.39 -0.54 15.56
N LEU A 673 0.93 -0.75 15.45
CA LEU A 673 1.73 -0.23 14.32
C LEU A 673 2.75 -1.27 13.80
N TYR A 674 2.82 -1.44 12.49
CA TYR A 674 3.76 -2.36 11.85
C TYR A 674 4.46 -1.72 10.63
N PHE A 675 5.78 -1.54 10.71
CA PHE A 675 6.60 -0.94 9.66
C PHE A 675 7.46 -2.00 8.96
N ARG A 676 7.24 -2.18 7.65
CA ARG A 676 7.87 -3.20 6.80
C ARG A 676 9.06 -2.66 6.02
N SER A 677 10.03 -3.52 5.69
CA SER A 677 11.15 -3.15 4.81
C SER A 677 10.70 -2.98 3.35
N SER A 678 11.21 -1.96 2.66
CA SER A 678 11.01 -1.75 1.22
C SER A 678 12.28 -1.26 0.52
N SER A 679 12.24 -1.07 -0.80
CA SER A 679 13.39 -0.57 -1.58
C SER A 679 13.74 0.91 -1.35
N TYR A 680 12.89 1.64 -0.62
CA TYR A 680 13.03 3.07 -0.37
C TYR A 680 13.68 3.37 0.99
N PHE A 681 14.08 4.62 1.22
CA PHE A 681 14.66 5.06 2.49
C PHE A 681 14.06 6.40 2.91
N PHE A 682 13.35 6.40 4.03
CA PHE A 682 12.70 7.57 4.63
C PHE A 682 12.69 7.43 6.16
N THR A 683 12.19 8.47 6.84
CA THR A 683 11.95 8.46 8.29
C THR A 683 10.46 8.46 8.56
N ASN A 684 10.00 7.41 9.24
CA ASN A 684 8.70 7.36 9.91
C ASN A 684 8.77 8.14 11.22
N VAL A 685 7.70 8.87 11.54
CA VAL A 685 7.71 9.88 12.61
C VAL A 685 6.46 9.70 13.47
N ILE A 686 6.63 9.59 14.78
CA ILE A 686 5.51 9.47 15.74
C ILE A 686 5.70 10.49 16.86
N GLU A 687 4.74 11.39 17.05
CA GLU A 687 4.88 12.56 17.91
C GLU A 687 3.64 12.71 18.79
N GLU A 688 3.81 12.91 20.09
CA GLU A 688 2.71 13.25 21.02
C GLU A 688 1.58 12.18 21.11
N CYS A 689 1.85 10.94 20.68
CA CYS A 689 0.83 9.88 20.59
C CYS A 689 0.67 9.07 21.89
N LEU A 690 -0.54 8.55 22.12
CA LEU A 690 -0.89 7.67 23.24
C LEU A 690 -1.11 6.23 22.75
N PHE A 691 -0.38 5.28 23.33
CA PHE A 691 -0.51 3.84 23.10
C PHE A 691 -0.94 3.19 24.41
N ARG A 692 -2.22 2.81 24.51
CA ARG A 692 -2.84 2.55 25.82
C ARG A 692 -3.76 1.33 25.83
N ASP A 693 -3.63 0.51 26.87
CA ASP A 693 -4.48 -0.68 27.09
C ASP A 693 -4.48 -1.65 25.88
N LEU A 694 -3.50 -1.53 24.98
CA LEU A 694 -3.31 -2.39 23.81
C LEU A 694 -2.80 -3.75 24.26
N PHE A 695 -3.13 -4.80 23.52
CA PHE A 695 -2.65 -6.14 23.81
C PHE A 695 -2.16 -6.86 22.55
N ASP A 696 -1.26 -7.82 22.73
CA ASP A 696 -0.92 -8.79 21.68
C ASP A 696 -0.51 -10.14 22.32
N THR A 697 -1.04 -11.24 21.78
CA THR A 697 -0.97 -12.58 22.37
C THR A 697 -0.95 -13.66 21.28
N THR A 698 0.15 -14.41 21.14
CA THR A 698 0.28 -15.38 20.04
C THR A 698 0.38 -16.83 20.49
N THR A 699 -0.63 -17.63 20.11
CA THR A 699 -0.63 -19.10 20.17
C THR A 699 -0.13 -19.77 18.87
N GLY A 700 0.11 -18.98 17.82
CA GLY A 700 0.54 -19.44 16.49
C GLY A 700 2.04 -19.80 16.38
N PRO A 701 2.51 -20.18 15.17
CA PRO A 701 3.87 -20.67 14.93
C PRO A 701 4.95 -19.60 15.12
N GLN A 702 6.23 -20.03 15.08
CA GLN A 702 7.45 -19.23 15.35
C GLN A 702 7.59 -17.90 14.57
N THR A 703 6.80 -17.67 13.52
CA THR A 703 6.77 -16.44 12.72
C THR A 703 5.87 -15.34 13.29
N ALA A 704 5.11 -15.62 14.34
CA ALA A 704 4.26 -14.65 15.02
C ALA A 704 5.08 -13.66 15.88
N ARG A 705 4.69 -12.39 15.88
CA ARG A 705 5.45 -11.28 16.48
C ARG A 705 4.57 -10.45 17.44
N PRO A 706 4.23 -10.96 18.64
CA PRO A 706 3.31 -10.23 19.52
C PRO A 706 3.95 -8.94 20.03
N VAL A 707 3.46 -7.79 19.56
CA VAL A 707 4.12 -6.50 19.77
C VAL A 707 3.14 -5.33 19.62
N VAL A 708 3.26 -4.31 20.49
CA VAL A 708 2.46 -3.08 20.34
C VAL A 708 2.88 -2.32 19.07
N MET A 709 4.19 -2.13 18.86
CA MET A 709 4.76 -1.54 17.65
C MET A 709 6.00 -2.30 17.14
N CYS A 710 5.98 -2.69 15.86
CA CYS A 710 7.10 -3.35 15.19
C CYS A 710 7.76 -2.48 14.12
N ASN A 711 9.08 -2.31 14.18
CA ASN A 711 9.90 -1.83 13.09
C ASN A 711 10.83 -2.96 12.58
N VAL A 712 10.37 -3.69 11.55
CA VAL A 712 11.16 -4.65 10.77
C VAL A 712 11.72 -4.00 9.48
N SER A 713 11.72 -2.67 9.39
CA SER A 713 12.08 -1.94 8.19
C SER A 713 13.56 -1.52 8.11
N ASN A 714 14.01 -1.24 6.89
CA ASN A 714 15.20 -0.46 6.60
C ASN A 714 14.97 1.06 6.73
N HIS A 715 13.77 1.48 7.16
CA HIS A 715 13.39 2.87 7.37
C HIS A 715 13.62 3.28 8.83
N ARG A 716 14.03 4.52 9.03
CA ARG A 716 14.26 5.08 10.35
C ARG A 716 12.91 5.35 11.02
N LEU A 717 12.80 5.12 12.33
CA LEU A 717 11.59 5.40 13.10
C LEU A 717 11.89 6.25 14.32
N ASP A 718 11.55 7.53 14.26
CA ASP A 718 11.80 8.49 15.33
C ASP A 718 10.49 8.77 16.09
N MET A 719 10.46 8.37 17.37
CA MET A 719 9.38 8.68 18.31
C MET A 719 9.76 9.83 19.23
N ARG A 720 8.85 10.78 19.46
CA ARG A 720 9.02 11.79 20.51
C ARG A 720 7.77 12.11 21.32
N ARG A 721 7.93 12.28 22.63
CA ARG A 721 6.89 12.69 23.60
C ARG A 721 5.64 11.79 23.60
N CYS A 722 5.81 10.51 23.30
CA CYS A 722 4.73 9.52 23.26
C CYS A 722 4.55 8.82 24.62
N THR A 723 3.35 8.28 24.87
CA THR A 723 3.04 7.56 26.12
C THR A 723 2.61 6.12 25.83
N PHE A 724 3.32 5.13 26.38
CA PHE A 724 2.98 3.71 26.36
C PHE A 724 2.50 3.30 27.76
N LEU A 725 1.18 3.09 27.91
CA LEU A 725 0.50 2.95 29.21
C LEU A 725 -0.38 1.69 29.29
N ARG A 726 -0.14 0.81 30.28
CA ARG A 726 -0.95 -0.40 30.55
C ARG A 726 -1.05 -1.40 29.40
N ASN A 727 -0.10 -1.43 28.46
CA ASN A 727 -0.14 -2.38 27.36
C ASN A 727 0.34 -3.78 27.80
N TYR A 728 -0.23 -4.83 27.21
CA TYR A 728 0.04 -6.23 27.57
C TYR A 728 0.60 -7.03 26.40
N VAL A 729 1.68 -7.79 26.60
CA VAL A 729 2.27 -8.64 25.55
C VAL A 729 2.61 -10.02 26.09
N TRP A 730 2.19 -11.07 25.38
CA TRP A 730 2.47 -12.46 25.73
C TRP A 730 2.93 -13.28 24.51
N SER A 731 3.97 -14.11 24.70
CA SER A 731 4.48 -14.98 23.65
C SER A 731 4.94 -16.34 24.16
N ASN A 732 4.56 -17.41 23.45
CA ASN A 732 5.18 -18.73 23.56
C ASN A 732 6.42 -18.91 22.66
N TYR A 733 6.78 -17.89 21.87
CA TYR A 733 7.95 -17.90 20.99
C TYR A 733 8.75 -16.61 21.16
N GLY A 734 9.78 -16.65 22.00
CA GLY A 734 10.53 -15.48 22.45
C GLY A 734 11.41 -14.79 21.40
N TYR A 735 11.17 -14.94 20.11
CA TYR A 735 12.01 -14.33 19.08
C TYR A 735 11.62 -12.87 18.81
N HIS A 736 10.33 -12.52 18.86
CA HIS A 736 9.80 -11.25 18.31
C HIS A 736 8.71 -10.63 19.19
N SER A 737 9.07 -10.16 20.38
CA SER A 737 8.09 -9.72 21.36
C SER A 737 8.59 -8.56 22.24
N GLY A 738 7.73 -7.56 22.44
CA GLY A 738 8.01 -6.35 23.22
C GLY A 738 6.88 -5.31 23.11
N ILE A 739 7.06 -4.13 23.70
CA ILE A 739 6.17 -2.98 23.42
C ILE A 739 6.65 -2.27 22.14
N VAL A 740 7.97 -2.10 22.00
CA VAL A 740 8.62 -1.51 20.82
C VAL A 740 9.74 -2.42 20.34
N ASP A 741 9.68 -2.87 19.08
CA ASP A 741 10.72 -3.71 18.46
C ASP A 741 11.44 -3.01 17.31
N PHE A 742 12.73 -2.70 17.47
CA PHE A 742 13.63 -2.22 16.42
C PHE A 742 14.46 -3.40 15.87
N SER A 743 13.86 -4.26 15.05
CA SER A 743 14.52 -5.46 14.52
C SER A 743 14.93 -5.39 13.04
N GLY A 744 14.55 -4.33 12.33
CA GLY A 744 15.09 -3.96 11.02
C GLY A 744 16.40 -3.15 11.09
N THR A 745 16.99 -2.85 9.92
CA THR A 745 18.26 -2.10 9.82
C THR A 745 18.10 -0.59 10.00
N GLY A 746 16.91 -0.01 9.81
CA GLY A 746 16.73 1.44 9.76
C GLY A 746 16.91 2.17 11.09
N GLY A 747 16.72 1.46 12.21
CA GLY A 747 16.88 1.98 13.57
C GLY A 747 15.94 3.16 13.88
N GLY A 748 16.35 4.02 14.82
CA GLY A 748 15.61 5.24 15.15
C GLY A 748 15.86 5.80 16.55
N THR A 749 14.96 6.67 17.01
CA THR A 749 14.99 7.30 18.34
C THR A 749 13.72 7.08 19.14
N VAL A 750 13.87 7.15 20.47
CA VAL A 750 12.79 7.18 21.45
C VAL A 750 13.08 8.33 22.41
N GLU A 751 12.46 9.49 22.22
CA GLU A 751 12.81 10.72 22.95
C GLU A 751 11.65 11.26 23.80
N GLU A 752 11.89 11.54 25.09
CA GLU A 752 10.91 12.14 26.02
C GLU A 752 9.63 11.31 26.23
N CYS A 753 9.69 10.00 25.98
CA CYS A 753 8.54 9.11 26.09
C CYS A 753 8.30 8.62 27.53
N LEU A 754 7.03 8.45 27.90
CA LEU A 754 6.61 7.76 29.12
C LEU A 754 6.29 6.31 28.79
N ILE A 755 6.96 5.37 29.46
CA ILE A 755 6.71 3.93 29.40
C ILE A 755 6.27 3.51 30.81
N ALA A 756 4.97 3.41 31.02
CA ALA A 756 4.37 3.21 32.33
C ALA A 756 3.49 1.97 32.39
N GLU A 757 3.70 1.14 33.42
CA GLU A 757 2.72 0.13 33.86
C GLU A 757 2.36 -0.93 32.79
N ASN A 758 3.26 -1.16 31.83
CA ASN A 758 3.13 -2.19 30.81
C ASN A 758 3.56 -3.54 31.37
N THR A 759 2.92 -4.62 30.89
CA THR A 759 3.09 -5.98 31.41
C THR A 759 3.48 -6.94 30.29
N LEU A 760 4.58 -7.67 30.45
CA LEU A 760 5.06 -8.66 29.48
C LEU A 760 5.23 -10.03 30.14
N THR A 761 4.67 -11.09 29.56
CA THR A 761 4.64 -12.41 30.21
C THR A 761 4.98 -13.59 29.29
N SER A 762 5.39 -14.71 29.90
CA SER A 762 6.06 -15.83 29.19
C SER A 762 7.33 -15.34 28.45
N ASP A 763 7.77 -16.02 27.39
CA ASP A 763 9.06 -15.87 26.69
C ASP A 763 9.34 -14.51 26.00
N THR A 764 8.67 -13.44 26.42
CA THR A 764 8.93 -12.05 26.02
C THR A 764 10.37 -11.61 26.26
N ARG A 765 10.91 -10.77 25.35
CA ARG A 765 12.29 -10.24 25.44
C ARG A 765 12.36 -8.74 25.70
N GLY A 766 11.43 -8.23 26.49
CA GLY A 766 11.47 -6.90 27.08
C GLY A 766 10.69 -5.80 26.35
N ILE A 767 10.48 -4.68 27.06
CA ILE A 767 9.70 -3.53 26.64
C ILE A 767 10.24 -2.94 25.34
N ILE A 768 11.52 -2.55 25.30
CA ILE A 768 12.20 -2.08 24.09
C ILE A 768 13.23 -3.12 23.66
N ARG A 769 13.02 -3.65 22.47
CA ARG A 769 13.79 -4.75 21.87
C ARG A 769 14.56 -4.21 20.65
N VAL A 770 15.85 -4.56 20.50
CA VAL A 770 16.70 -4.03 19.42
C VAL A 770 17.54 -5.14 18.76
N GLY A 771 17.24 -5.46 17.50
CA GLY A 771 17.94 -6.47 16.67
C GLY A 771 17.35 -7.90 16.73
N HIS A 772 17.56 -8.70 15.69
CA HIS A 772 16.87 -9.99 15.48
C HIS A 772 17.57 -11.18 16.16
N SER A 773 16.90 -11.82 17.13
CA SER A 773 17.44 -12.91 17.94
C SER A 773 17.43 -14.26 17.24
N ASN A 774 18.42 -14.49 16.36
CA ASN A 774 18.95 -15.79 15.92
C ASN A 774 20.14 -15.59 14.94
N GLY A 775 20.96 -14.55 15.15
CA GLY A 775 22.00 -14.15 14.19
C GLY A 775 21.46 -13.42 12.94
N GLY A 776 20.22 -12.93 13.00
CA GLY A 776 19.64 -12.07 11.98
C GLY A 776 20.07 -10.61 12.10
N THR A 777 19.33 -9.73 11.43
CA THR A 777 19.55 -8.29 11.32
C THR A 777 19.93 -7.59 12.63
N ALA A 778 21.05 -6.86 12.62
CA ALA A 778 21.45 -5.96 13.70
C ALA A 778 20.59 -4.68 13.69
N GLY A 779 20.03 -4.34 14.85
CA GLY A 779 19.24 -3.11 15.03
C GLY A 779 20.05 -2.00 15.72
N SER A 780 19.56 -0.76 15.64
CA SER A 780 20.11 0.37 16.40
C SER A 780 19.02 1.29 16.97
N ALA A 781 19.21 1.86 18.16
CA ALA A 781 18.29 2.81 18.77
C ALA A 781 18.98 3.81 19.72
N GLU A 782 18.54 5.08 19.74
CA GLU A 782 18.82 6.02 20.85
C GLU A 782 17.56 6.21 21.71
N ILE A 783 17.63 5.82 22.99
CA ILE A 783 16.58 6.00 24.00
C ILE A 783 16.98 7.18 24.88
N ILE A 784 16.12 8.19 24.99
CA ILE A 784 16.50 9.54 25.38
C ILE A 784 15.44 10.17 26.29
N ARG A 785 15.82 10.71 27.46
CA ARG A 785 14.89 11.44 28.35
C ARG A 785 13.59 10.68 28.67
N CYS A 786 13.60 9.36 28.56
CA CYS A 786 12.43 8.52 28.78
C CYS A 786 12.25 8.18 30.27
N VAL A 787 11.01 7.94 30.66
CA VAL A 787 10.64 7.42 31.98
C VAL A 787 10.09 6.00 31.82
N PHE A 788 10.80 5.02 32.37
CA PHE A 788 10.31 3.66 32.56
C PHE A 788 9.85 3.52 34.00
N ARG A 789 8.54 3.41 34.24
CA ARG A 789 8.01 3.27 35.60
C ARG A 789 7.00 2.14 35.75
N ASP A 790 7.08 1.46 36.89
CA ASP A 790 6.03 0.55 37.37
C ASP A 790 5.65 -0.58 36.38
N ASN A 791 6.52 -0.88 35.40
CA ASN A 791 6.31 -1.94 34.41
C ASN A 791 6.69 -3.30 35.00
N THR A 792 6.04 -4.38 34.54
CA THR A 792 6.26 -5.75 35.04
C THR A 792 6.62 -6.75 33.93
N ALA A 793 7.61 -7.61 34.18
CA ALA A 793 7.80 -8.87 33.46
C ALA A 793 7.63 -10.08 34.37
N GLU A 794 6.92 -11.10 33.86
CA GLU A 794 6.70 -12.37 34.56
C GLU A 794 6.77 -13.55 33.56
N GLY A 795 7.85 -14.34 33.62
CA GLY A 795 7.91 -15.62 32.90
C GLY A 795 8.86 -15.72 31.71
N ALA A 796 9.75 -14.75 31.48
CA ALA A 796 10.70 -14.81 30.37
C ALA A 796 11.79 -15.89 30.54
N SER A 797 11.94 -16.80 29.57
CA SER A 797 13.08 -17.73 29.49
C SER A 797 14.38 -17.04 29.03
N GLY A 798 14.81 -16.04 29.81
CA GLY A 798 16.05 -15.30 29.65
C GLY A 798 15.99 -14.12 28.68
N CYS A 799 17.02 -13.27 28.76
CA CYS A 799 17.08 -11.88 28.24
C CYS A 799 16.38 -10.86 29.17
N GLY A 800 16.64 -9.57 28.94
CA GLY A 800 16.29 -8.49 29.86
C GLY A 800 14.90 -7.90 29.66
N PHE A 801 14.49 -7.06 30.62
CA PHE A 801 13.14 -6.50 30.67
C PHE A 801 13.00 -5.09 30.08
N CYS A 802 13.63 -4.06 30.64
CA CYS A 802 13.35 -2.70 30.17
C CYS A 802 13.93 -2.45 28.78
N ILE A 803 15.19 -2.84 28.53
CA ILE A 803 15.83 -2.73 27.22
C ILE A 803 16.71 -3.96 26.93
N THR A 804 16.50 -4.58 25.77
CA THR A 804 17.16 -5.83 25.37
C THR A 804 17.69 -5.78 23.95
N LEU A 805 18.97 -6.13 23.81
CA LEU A 805 19.67 -6.28 22.53
C LEU A 805 20.03 -7.78 22.35
N PRO A 806 19.17 -8.61 21.74
CA PRO A 806 19.32 -10.07 21.76
C PRO A 806 20.04 -10.61 20.51
N ALA A 807 20.81 -9.77 19.81
CA ALA A 807 21.29 -10.02 18.44
C ALA A 807 22.67 -9.42 18.16
N GLY A 808 23.54 -10.20 17.51
CA GLY A 808 24.92 -9.85 17.23
C GLY A 808 25.08 -8.56 16.43
N GLY A 809 25.99 -7.69 16.86
CA GLY A 809 26.29 -6.42 16.20
C GLY A 809 25.29 -5.28 16.46
N SER A 810 24.16 -5.54 17.13
CA SER A 810 23.17 -4.50 17.47
C SER A 810 23.74 -3.47 18.45
N SER A 811 23.18 -2.27 18.46
CA SER A 811 23.62 -1.18 19.34
C SER A 811 22.48 -0.39 19.97
N ALA A 812 22.67 0.10 21.19
CA ALA A 812 21.76 1.05 21.82
C ALA A 812 22.49 2.07 22.68
N VAL A 813 22.03 3.32 22.63
CA VAL A 813 22.44 4.39 23.53
C VAL A 813 21.23 4.78 24.38
N VAL A 814 21.36 4.68 25.69
CA VAL A 814 20.35 5.09 26.68
C VAL A 814 20.89 6.33 27.38
N ARG A 815 20.32 7.51 27.14
CA ARG A 815 20.78 8.76 27.76
C ARG A 815 19.69 9.50 28.51
N ASP A 816 20.07 10.08 29.64
CA ASP A 816 19.24 11.03 30.39
C ASP A 816 17.89 10.41 30.86
N CYS A 817 17.83 9.09 31.08
CA CYS A 817 16.59 8.34 31.36
C CYS A 817 16.40 7.99 32.85
N LEU A 818 15.13 7.86 33.28
CA LEU A 818 14.75 7.33 34.60
C LEU A 818 14.13 5.94 34.45
N PHE A 819 14.52 5.04 35.33
CA PHE A 819 13.90 3.74 35.52
C PHE A 819 13.56 3.59 37.01
N THR A 820 12.27 3.52 37.36
CA THR A 820 11.81 3.41 38.75
C THR A 820 10.75 2.35 38.94
N ASN A 821 10.78 1.61 40.05
CA ASN A 821 9.77 0.61 40.43
C ASN A 821 9.52 -0.51 39.41
N ASN A 822 10.37 -0.70 38.39
CA ASN A 822 10.17 -1.73 37.37
C ASN A 822 10.50 -3.11 37.96
N VAL A 823 9.67 -4.11 37.64
CA VAL A 823 9.75 -5.47 38.19
C VAL A 823 10.08 -6.44 37.06
N ASN A 824 11.14 -7.25 37.20
CA ASN A 824 11.43 -8.37 36.31
C ASN A 824 11.56 -9.66 37.13
N VAL A 825 10.67 -10.63 36.89
CA VAL A 825 10.64 -11.94 37.57
C VAL A 825 10.71 -13.06 36.53
N ALA A 826 11.76 -13.87 36.60
CA ALA A 826 11.86 -15.08 35.79
C ALA A 826 11.10 -16.26 36.43
N PRO A 827 10.58 -17.21 35.62
CA PRO A 827 9.78 -18.30 36.14
C PRO A 827 10.65 -19.33 36.87
N LYS A 828 10.25 -19.66 38.09
CA LYS A 828 10.95 -20.62 38.96
C LYS A 828 11.02 -21.99 38.30
N GLY A 829 12.23 -22.57 38.25
CA GLY A 829 12.49 -23.84 37.55
C GLY A 829 12.85 -23.71 36.06
N SER A 830 12.89 -22.51 35.49
CA SER A 830 13.40 -22.30 34.12
C SER A 830 14.89 -22.61 33.99
N SER A 831 15.30 -23.09 32.81
CA SER A 831 16.70 -23.24 32.39
C SER A 831 17.37 -21.91 31.98
N ALA A 832 16.66 -20.78 32.13
CA ALA A 832 17.22 -19.44 31.97
C ALA A 832 18.27 -19.14 33.06
N ASN A 833 19.52 -18.91 32.64
CA ASN A 833 20.62 -18.70 33.59
C ASN A 833 20.73 -17.25 34.12
N LEU A 834 20.13 -16.24 33.46
CA LEU A 834 20.40 -14.81 33.71
C LEU A 834 19.15 -13.94 33.51
N VAL A 835 18.99 -12.91 34.37
CA VAL A 835 17.81 -12.00 34.39
C VAL A 835 18.23 -10.56 34.72
N ALA A 836 17.78 -9.57 33.92
CA ALA A 836 18.20 -8.17 34.07
C ALA A 836 17.16 -7.12 33.64
N HIS A 837 17.34 -5.86 34.05
CA HIS A 837 16.58 -4.73 33.48
C HIS A 837 17.16 -4.27 32.15
N LEU A 838 18.49 -4.23 32.03
CA LEU A 838 19.20 -3.94 30.78
C LEU A 838 20.05 -5.14 30.35
N TYR A 839 19.91 -5.59 29.10
CA TYR A 839 20.56 -6.82 28.64
C TYR A 839 21.15 -6.70 27.23
N ALA A 840 22.42 -7.10 27.09
CA ALA A 840 23.12 -7.15 25.81
C ALA A 840 23.70 -8.55 25.55
N TYR A 841 23.32 -9.14 24.41
CA TYR A 841 23.79 -10.43 23.90
C TYR A 841 24.45 -10.22 22.54
N ARG A 842 25.77 -10.42 22.47
CA ARG A 842 26.62 -10.12 21.29
C ARG A 842 26.53 -8.68 20.77
N ALA A 843 26.09 -7.75 21.62
CA ALA A 843 25.66 -6.40 21.26
C ALA A 843 26.38 -5.31 22.07
N ASN A 844 26.21 -4.04 21.66
CA ASN A 844 26.82 -2.86 22.27
C ASN A 844 25.76 -2.00 22.98
N LEU A 845 25.84 -1.87 24.31
CA LEU A 845 24.94 -1.01 25.09
C LEU A 845 25.73 0.10 25.81
N GLN A 846 25.32 1.35 25.64
CA GLN A 846 25.86 2.49 26.37
C GLN A 846 24.76 3.18 27.17
N VAL A 847 24.95 3.32 28.48
CA VAL A 847 24.03 3.97 29.42
C VAL A 847 24.71 5.22 29.96
N VAL A 848 24.06 6.37 29.84
CA VAL A 848 24.62 7.69 30.11
C VAL A 848 23.63 8.52 30.93
N ASN A 849 24.10 9.27 31.93
CA ASN A 849 23.28 10.24 32.68
C ASN A 849 21.96 9.67 33.26
N SER A 850 21.85 8.36 33.48
CA SER A 850 20.58 7.72 33.80
C SER A 850 20.45 7.37 35.29
N SER A 851 19.22 7.25 35.78
CA SER A 851 18.89 6.95 37.19
C SER A 851 18.06 5.68 37.32
N PHE A 852 18.43 4.84 38.27
CA PHE A 852 17.82 3.54 38.53
C PHE A 852 17.44 3.47 40.01
N VAL A 853 16.14 3.55 40.29
CA VAL A 853 15.59 3.77 41.64
C VAL A 853 14.60 2.67 41.98
N ASP A 854 14.82 1.96 43.09
CA ASP A 854 13.84 1.04 43.70
C ASP A 854 13.25 -0.02 42.72
N ASN A 855 14.00 -0.43 41.69
CA ASN A 855 13.60 -1.48 40.73
C ASN A 855 13.91 -2.89 41.27
N THR A 856 13.14 -3.89 40.87
CA THR A 856 13.28 -5.30 41.31
C THR A 856 13.70 -6.22 40.16
N VAL A 857 14.66 -7.11 40.42
CA VAL A 857 15.04 -8.23 39.53
C VAL A 857 15.10 -9.51 40.34
N ASP A 858 14.26 -10.50 40.04
CA ASP A 858 14.28 -11.83 40.68
C ASP A 858 14.61 -12.94 39.66
N GLY A 859 15.69 -13.66 39.94
CA GLY A 859 16.22 -14.76 39.13
C GLY A 859 15.62 -16.11 39.49
N PRO A 860 15.64 -17.10 38.58
CA PRO A 860 14.99 -18.38 38.82
C PRO A 860 15.75 -19.22 39.86
N ASP A 861 15.00 -20.10 40.53
CA ASP A 861 15.43 -20.90 41.69
C ASP A 861 16.36 -22.09 41.31
N THR A 862 17.48 -21.84 40.62
CA THR A 862 18.46 -22.87 40.24
C THR A 862 19.87 -22.59 40.77
N SER A 863 20.71 -23.63 40.80
CA SER A 863 22.09 -23.56 41.32
C SER A 863 23.08 -22.83 40.39
N THR A 864 22.71 -22.55 39.12
CA THR A 864 23.56 -21.83 38.15
C THR A 864 23.03 -20.45 37.78
N SER A 865 21.92 -20.00 38.39
CA SER A 865 21.24 -18.75 38.04
C SER A 865 21.84 -17.51 38.70
N GLY A 866 21.89 -16.40 37.95
CA GLY A 866 22.34 -15.09 38.45
C GLY A 866 21.38 -13.95 38.07
N ALA A 867 21.32 -12.93 38.92
CA ALA A 867 20.47 -11.74 38.74
C ALA A 867 21.26 -10.45 38.92
N GLY A 868 20.95 -9.44 38.11
CA GLY A 868 21.60 -8.14 38.19
C GLY A 868 20.88 -7.05 37.42
N PHE A 869 21.19 -5.79 37.68
CA PHE A 869 20.46 -4.68 37.07
C PHE A 869 20.77 -4.53 35.58
N SER A 870 22.06 -4.53 35.21
CA SER A 870 22.54 -4.57 33.83
C SER A 870 23.42 -5.82 33.65
N MET A 871 23.10 -6.67 32.68
CA MET A 871 23.85 -7.91 32.45
C MET A 871 24.36 -8.04 31.01
N VAL A 872 25.63 -8.47 30.91
CA VAL A 872 26.27 -8.95 29.69
C VAL A 872 26.13 -10.46 29.67
N GLY A 873 25.18 -10.96 28.88
CA GLY A 873 24.90 -12.38 28.79
C GLY A 873 25.56 -13.03 27.58
N GLY A 874 26.29 -14.12 27.80
CA GLY A 874 26.42 -15.25 26.88
C GLY A 874 27.18 -15.02 25.56
N TYR A 875 28.29 -15.76 25.41
CA TYR A 875 28.95 -16.11 24.14
C TYR A 875 29.23 -14.94 23.17
N ASP A 876 30.49 -14.51 23.12
CA ASP A 876 31.12 -13.62 22.13
C ASP A 876 30.85 -12.09 22.26
N TYR A 877 31.94 -11.32 22.34
CA TYR A 877 32.11 -9.89 22.03
C TYR A 877 31.16 -8.81 22.61
N ALA A 878 30.16 -9.15 23.42
CA ALA A 878 29.20 -8.19 23.98
C ALA A 878 29.86 -7.12 24.87
N LYS A 879 29.38 -5.87 24.80
CA LYS A 879 29.98 -4.71 25.49
C LYS A 879 28.94 -3.85 26.19
N VAL A 880 29.19 -3.49 27.45
CA VAL A 880 28.38 -2.55 28.23
C VAL A 880 29.24 -1.40 28.77
N SER A 881 28.73 -0.18 28.67
CA SER A 881 29.31 1.01 29.27
C SER A 881 28.26 1.75 30.09
N VAL A 882 28.58 2.07 31.35
CA VAL A 882 27.72 2.83 32.27
C VAL A 882 28.46 4.10 32.70
N VAL A 883 27.95 5.26 32.31
CA VAL A 883 28.63 6.55 32.40
C VAL A 883 27.74 7.56 33.11
N HIS A 884 28.27 8.27 34.12
CA HIS A 884 27.50 9.26 34.89
C HIS A 884 26.14 8.73 35.39
N CYS A 885 26.01 7.46 35.75
CA CYS A 885 24.74 6.92 36.23
C CYS A 885 24.68 6.88 37.75
N ALA A 886 23.47 6.73 38.30
CA ALA A 886 23.26 6.47 39.72
C ALA A 886 22.21 5.38 39.92
N LEU A 887 22.56 4.40 40.74
CA LEU A 887 21.74 3.26 41.11
C LEU A 887 21.51 3.31 42.63
N ARG A 888 20.26 3.21 43.07
CA ARG A 888 19.88 3.25 44.48
C ARG A 888 18.65 2.38 44.75
N GLY A 889 18.71 1.59 45.82
CA GLY A 889 17.55 0.84 46.36
C GLY A 889 17.06 -0.30 45.47
N ASN A 890 17.74 -0.62 44.36
CA ASN A 890 17.33 -1.70 43.48
C ASN A 890 17.60 -3.05 44.14
N SER A 891 16.66 -3.99 44.04
CA SER A 891 16.72 -5.28 44.72
C SER A 891 16.95 -6.45 43.78
N TYR A 892 17.75 -7.43 44.23
CA TYR A 892 18.18 -8.58 43.44
C TYR A 892 17.89 -9.89 44.17
N GLY A 893 17.09 -10.78 43.57
CA GLY A 893 16.76 -12.11 44.08
C GLY A 893 17.38 -13.24 43.23
N ALA A 894 17.84 -14.30 43.89
CA ALA A 894 18.42 -15.53 43.32
C ALA A 894 18.76 -16.49 44.48
N ILE A 895 18.66 -17.81 44.27
CA ILE A 895 18.84 -18.84 45.32
C ILE A 895 20.20 -19.57 45.26
N GLY A 896 20.91 -19.56 44.13
CA GLY A 896 22.15 -20.31 43.93
C GLY A 896 23.28 -19.98 44.94
N THR A 897 24.04 -21.02 45.34
CA THR A 897 25.05 -20.97 46.42
C THR A 897 26.39 -20.32 46.03
N ALA A 898 26.59 -19.94 44.77
CA ALA A 898 27.81 -19.29 44.29
C ALA A 898 27.51 -17.98 43.54
N ALA A 899 28.00 -16.86 44.07
CA ALA A 899 28.30 -15.65 43.29
C ALA A 899 27.11 -14.98 42.52
N THR A 900 25.88 -14.97 43.07
CA THR A 900 24.67 -14.76 42.25
C THR A 900 24.15 -13.33 42.03
N LYS A 901 24.68 -12.28 42.71
CA LYS A 901 24.10 -10.92 42.68
C LYS A 901 25.14 -9.82 42.40
N ALA A 902 24.81 -8.87 41.52
CA ALA A 902 25.55 -7.62 41.28
C ALA A 902 24.75 -6.59 40.46
N ALA A 903 25.08 -5.30 40.58
CA ALA A 903 24.44 -4.25 39.76
C ALA A 903 24.84 -4.33 38.27
N ILE A 904 26.11 -4.62 37.98
CA ILE A 904 26.61 -4.94 36.63
C ILE A 904 27.28 -6.32 36.65
N MET A 905 26.86 -7.23 35.76
CA MET A 905 27.39 -8.61 35.70
C MET A 905 27.81 -9.04 34.28
N THR A 906 28.85 -9.87 34.16
CA THR A 906 29.13 -10.66 32.92
C THR A 906 29.17 -12.16 33.20
N TYR A 907 28.70 -12.97 32.25
CA TYR A 907 28.60 -14.43 32.40
C TYR A 907 28.99 -15.19 31.12
N GLY A 908 29.79 -16.25 31.28
CA GLY A 908 30.30 -17.10 30.18
C GLY A 908 31.77 -16.85 29.81
N THR A 909 32.39 -17.85 29.19
CA THR A 909 33.85 -18.03 29.10
C THR A 909 34.56 -17.23 27.99
N TYR A 910 34.11 -16.01 27.66
CA TYR A 910 34.50 -15.32 26.41
C TYR A 910 34.87 -13.82 26.58
N SER A 911 35.24 -13.18 25.47
CA SER A 911 35.91 -11.87 25.38
C SER A 911 34.94 -10.68 25.20
N GLY A 912 34.10 -10.42 26.20
CA GLY A 912 33.25 -9.22 26.28
C GLY A 912 33.98 -7.97 26.78
N ALA A 913 33.22 -6.91 27.16
CA ALA A 913 33.76 -5.73 27.84
C ALA A 913 32.74 -5.09 28.80
N ALA A 914 33.22 -4.54 29.91
CA ALA A 914 32.39 -3.79 30.86
C ALA A 914 33.10 -2.52 31.40
N SER A 915 32.38 -1.40 31.42
CA SER A 915 32.90 -0.12 31.96
C SER A 915 31.92 0.56 32.92
N ALA A 916 32.44 1.13 34.00
CA ALA A 916 31.70 1.97 34.95
C ALA A 916 32.49 3.26 35.21
N ILE A 917 31.98 4.39 34.72
CA ILE A 917 32.70 5.67 34.63
C ILE A 917 31.88 6.76 35.31
N SER A 918 32.48 7.49 36.24
CA SER A 918 31.83 8.58 36.98
C SER A 918 30.47 8.20 37.60
N THR A 919 30.29 6.96 38.06
CA THR A 919 28.99 6.34 38.40
C THR A 919 28.87 6.01 39.89
N VAL A 920 27.63 5.99 40.41
CA VAL A 920 27.29 5.71 41.82
C VAL A 920 26.48 4.42 41.95
N PHE A 921 26.89 3.54 42.87
CA PHE A 921 26.19 2.32 43.23
C PHE A 921 25.82 2.31 44.74
N ASP A 922 24.52 2.45 45.04
CA ASP A 922 23.93 2.61 46.39
C ASP A 922 22.79 1.58 46.63
N ASP A 923 22.96 0.37 46.10
CA ASP A 923 21.98 -0.74 46.13
C ASP A 923 22.22 -1.78 47.25
N GLY A 924 23.33 -1.68 48.00
CA GLY A 924 23.67 -2.67 49.04
C GLY A 924 24.13 -4.04 48.52
N VAL A 925 24.53 -4.14 47.25
CA VAL A 925 25.17 -5.32 46.65
C VAL A 925 26.48 -4.93 45.93
N ALA A 926 27.25 -5.93 45.50
CA ALA A 926 28.44 -5.72 44.66
C ALA A 926 28.08 -4.90 43.39
N ALA A 927 28.82 -3.82 43.14
CA ALA A 927 28.60 -3.00 41.95
C ALA A 927 28.93 -3.75 40.65
N LEU A 928 30.00 -4.55 40.66
CA LEU A 928 30.56 -5.24 39.50
C LEU A 928 30.93 -6.68 39.86
N ARG A 929 30.48 -7.64 39.03
CA ARG A 929 30.84 -9.06 39.11
C ARG A 929 31.07 -9.63 37.71
N LEU A 930 32.32 -9.89 37.35
CA LEU A 930 32.69 -10.09 35.95
C LEU A 930 33.46 -11.39 35.76
N HIS A 931 33.18 -12.12 34.68
CA HIS A 931 33.95 -13.31 34.32
C HIS A 931 35.42 -12.97 34.10
N ALA A 932 36.33 -13.87 34.51
CA ALA A 932 37.76 -13.59 34.64
C ALA A 932 38.47 -13.22 33.33
N SER A 933 37.87 -13.49 32.17
CA SER A 933 38.37 -13.10 30.84
C SER A 933 37.85 -11.74 30.33
N THR A 934 37.10 -10.99 31.13
CA THR A 934 36.46 -9.73 30.69
C THR A 934 37.37 -8.51 30.93
N PRO A 935 37.81 -7.79 29.88
CA PRO A 935 38.33 -6.42 30.01
C PRO A 935 37.39 -5.50 30.80
N VAL A 936 37.95 -4.85 31.84
CA VAL A 936 37.21 -3.95 32.75
C VAL A 936 37.81 -2.55 32.73
N GLN A 937 36.95 -1.53 32.81
CA GLN A 937 37.34 -0.15 33.08
C GLN A 937 36.44 0.48 34.15
N ILE A 938 37.01 0.73 35.33
CA ILE A 938 36.36 1.48 36.41
C ILE A 938 37.10 2.81 36.57
N ALA A 939 36.40 3.92 36.41
CA ALA A 939 36.96 5.25 36.59
C ALA A 939 36.04 6.12 37.46
N ALA A 940 36.60 6.83 38.44
CA ALA A 940 35.92 7.90 39.17
C ALA A 940 34.56 7.49 39.77
N SER A 941 34.43 6.28 40.30
CA SER A 941 33.12 5.70 40.67
C SER A 941 33.03 5.30 42.14
N ALA A 942 31.86 5.49 42.74
CA ALA A 942 31.59 5.16 44.14
C ALA A 942 30.78 3.87 44.26
N ILE A 943 31.28 2.93 45.07
CA ILE A 943 30.79 1.55 45.20
C ILE A 943 30.47 1.29 46.67
N GLY A 944 29.23 0.86 46.95
CA GLY A 944 28.75 0.64 48.32
C GLY A 944 29.36 -0.55 49.08
N ASP A 945 29.75 -1.62 48.38
CA ASP A 945 30.34 -2.84 48.98
C ASP A 945 31.38 -3.51 48.07
N VAL A 946 32.37 -4.18 48.68
CA VAL A 946 33.63 -4.63 48.06
C VAL A 946 33.63 -6.12 47.68
N ALA A 947 32.44 -6.75 47.59
CA ALA A 947 32.28 -8.14 47.15
C ALA A 947 32.53 -8.37 45.62
N SER A 948 33.40 -7.57 45.02
CA SER A 948 33.67 -7.49 43.58
C SER A 948 34.88 -8.34 43.15
N THR A 949 34.65 -9.56 42.68
CA THR A 949 35.66 -10.31 41.92
C THR A 949 35.74 -9.80 40.48
N TYR A 950 36.89 -9.25 40.11
CA TYR A 950 37.26 -8.87 38.74
C TYR A 950 38.78 -9.07 38.50
N THR A 951 39.17 -9.38 37.27
CA THR A 951 40.56 -9.56 36.83
C THR A 951 41.20 -8.18 36.52
N PRO A 952 42.54 -8.00 36.61
CA PRO A 952 43.17 -6.72 36.36
C PRO A 952 42.79 -6.06 35.03
N GLY A 953 42.26 -4.84 35.14
CA GLY A 953 41.95 -3.91 34.06
C GLY A 953 42.26 -2.49 34.54
N ILE A 954 41.70 -1.47 33.88
CA ILE A 954 41.87 -0.08 34.34
C ILE A 954 40.95 0.16 35.54
N SER A 955 41.53 0.45 36.71
CA SER A 955 40.80 0.86 37.92
C SER A 955 41.46 2.10 38.49
N THR A 956 40.78 3.24 38.43
CA THR A 956 41.31 4.54 38.88
C THR A 956 40.23 5.36 39.58
N ASN A 957 40.59 6.03 40.68
CA ASN A 957 39.67 6.84 41.48
C ASN A 957 38.37 6.10 41.84
N VAL A 958 38.49 4.89 42.40
CA VAL A 958 37.34 4.06 42.83
C VAL A 958 37.23 4.13 44.35
N TRP A 959 36.04 4.43 44.87
CA TRP A 959 35.82 4.64 46.31
C TRP A 959 34.81 3.64 46.87
N THR A 960 35.24 2.89 47.90
CA THR A 960 34.45 1.87 48.59
C THR A 960 33.69 2.46 49.79
N CYS A 961 32.92 3.53 49.57
CA CYS A 961 32.06 4.10 50.62
C CYS A 961 30.82 4.83 50.07
N PRO A 962 29.73 4.98 50.86
CA PRO A 962 28.46 5.49 50.38
C PRO A 962 28.51 6.94 49.88
N ALA A 963 28.01 7.17 48.66
CA ALA A 963 28.11 8.46 47.97
C ALA A 963 27.21 9.58 48.53
N ARG A 964 26.32 9.28 49.49
CA ARG A 964 25.33 10.20 50.07
C ARG A 964 24.45 10.86 49.00
N LEU A 965 23.65 10.04 48.33
CA LEU A 965 22.64 10.51 47.37
C LEU A 965 21.50 11.26 48.08
N ALA A 966 21.19 12.45 47.60
CA ALA A 966 19.99 13.19 47.99
C ALA A 966 18.84 12.84 47.04
N ARG A 967 17.66 12.50 47.60
CA ARG A 967 16.41 12.54 46.82
C ARG A 967 16.10 14.01 46.54
N ASN A 968 16.32 14.46 45.31
CA ASN A 968 15.88 15.76 44.85
C ASN A 968 15.49 15.65 43.38
N LEU A 969 14.25 15.22 43.18
CA LEU A 969 13.54 15.19 41.90
C LEU A 969 13.52 16.63 41.34
N ALA A 970 14.44 16.98 40.45
CA ALA A 970 14.51 18.34 39.91
C ALA A 970 13.48 18.48 38.79
N GLU A 971 12.42 19.23 39.06
CA GLU A 971 11.24 19.37 38.19
C GLU A 971 11.51 20.32 37.01
N LYS A 972 12.31 19.87 36.04
CA LYS A 972 12.42 20.53 34.73
C LYS A 972 11.42 19.89 33.77
N ALA A 973 10.47 20.67 33.26
CA ALA A 973 9.52 20.22 32.25
C ALA A 973 10.26 19.59 31.04
N GLY A 974 9.76 18.44 30.55
CA GLY A 974 10.37 17.67 29.47
C GLY A 974 11.63 16.86 29.84
N VAL A 975 11.99 16.77 31.12
CA VAL A 975 13.14 15.94 31.56
C VAL A 975 12.72 15.04 32.75
N PRO A 976 13.13 13.75 32.77
CA PRO A 976 12.90 12.88 33.93
C PRO A 976 13.52 13.43 35.23
N PRO A 977 12.96 13.11 36.41
CA PRO A 977 13.63 13.39 37.66
C PRO A 977 14.77 12.37 37.90
N HIS A 978 15.93 12.86 38.35
CA HIS A 978 17.14 12.05 38.54
C HIS A 978 17.70 12.08 39.96
N LEU A 979 18.49 11.07 40.30
CA LEU A 979 19.29 11.04 41.53
C LEU A 979 20.43 12.07 41.47
N ARG A 980 20.66 12.82 42.55
CA ARG A 980 21.84 13.70 42.69
C ARG A 980 22.64 13.39 43.94
N LEU A 981 23.92 13.75 43.95
CA LEU A 981 24.71 13.82 45.17
C LEU A 981 24.14 14.90 46.11
N ALA A 982 24.21 14.67 47.42
CA ALA A 982 24.08 15.77 48.38
C ALA A 982 25.26 16.75 48.22
N GLY A 983 25.05 18.04 48.44
CA GLY A 983 26.13 19.04 48.43
C GLY A 983 27.22 18.82 49.50
N THR A 984 26.95 17.94 50.48
CA THR A 984 27.87 17.47 51.51
C THR A 984 28.54 16.12 51.19
N SER A 985 28.34 15.59 49.97
CA SER A 985 29.07 14.43 49.46
C SER A 985 30.50 14.83 49.07
N PRO A 986 31.53 14.03 49.37
CA PRO A 986 32.89 14.30 48.90
C PRO A 986 33.02 14.19 47.37
N PHE A 987 32.07 13.54 46.69
CA PHE A 987 32.20 13.18 45.28
C PHE A 987 31.64 14.21 44.27
N VAL A 988 31.19 15.37 44.77
CA VAL A 988 30.59 16.46 43.96
C VAL A 988 31.53 17.08 42.90
N ARG A 989 32.82 16.75 42.92
CA ARG A 989 33.82 17.14 41.90
C ARG A 989 34.77 15.99 41.53
N ALA A 990 34.37 14.75 41.79
CA ALA A 990 35.27 13.59 41.71
C ALA A 990 35.16 12.82 40.38
N GLY A 991 34.26 13.22 39.47
CA GLY A 991 34.06 12.59 38.16
C GLY A 991 35.13 12.93 37.14
N VAL A 992 35.34 12.04 36.16
CA VAL A 992 36.12 12.33 34.95
C VAL A 992 35.25 13.01 33.88
N PRO A 993 35.84 13.87 33.02
CA PRO A 993 35.18 14.41 31.84
C PRO A 993 34.93 13.33 30.78
N VAL A 994 33.82 13.44 30.07
CA VAL A 994 33.43 12.54 28.98
C VAL A 994 32.92 13.35 27.79
N TRP A 995 33.28 12.90 26.58
CA TRP A 995 32.90 13.49 25.30
C TRP A 995 32.14 12.48 24.44
N ARG A 996 31.26 12.96 23.54
CA ARG A 996 30.66 12.16 22.47
C ARG A 996 31.32 12.54 21.14
N ALA A 997 31.95 11.58 20.47
CA ALA A 997 32.54 11.79 19.15
C ALA A 997 31.44 11.93 18.08
N PRO A 998 31.71 12.57 16.92
CA PRO A 998 30.75 12.65 15.82
C PRO A 998 30.24 11.28 15.32
N ALA A 999 31.06 10.24 15.43
CA ALA A 999 30.69 8.84 15.15
C ALA A 999 29.84 8.18 16.27
N GLY A 1000 29.14 8.98 17.09
CA GLY A 1000 28.23 8.53 18.15
C GLY A 1000 28.88 7.99 19.43
N ALA A 1001 30.09 7.42 19.34
CA ALA A 1001 30.80 6.76 20.44
C ALA A 1001 31.33 7.72 21.51
N PHE A 1002 31.34 7.28 22.78
CA PHE A 1002 31.73 8.09 23.93
C PHE A 1002 33.18 7.78 24.40
N TYR A 1003 33.92 8.82 24.78
CA TYR A 1003 35.33 8.75 25.20
C TYR A 1003 35.58 9.56 26.47
N TRP A 1004 36.53 9.13 27.30
CA TRP A 1004 37.05 9.92 28.43
C TRP A 1004 38.57 10.09 28.30
N TYR A 1005 39.11 11.05 29.06
CA TYR A 1005 40.51 11.45 28.98
C TYR A 1005 41.28 11.05 30.23
N ASP A 1006 42.33 10.27 30.05
CA ASP A 1006 43.15 9.62 31.06
C ASP A 1006 44.64 9.89 30.79
N PRO A 1007 45.18 11.03 31.27
CA PRO A 1007 46.58 11.39 31.09
C PRO A 1007 47.53 10.62 32.03
N TYR A 1008 47.03 9.66 32.82
CA TYR A 1008 47.79 9.04 33.90
C TYR A 1008 48.20 7.60 33.61
N THR A 1009 47.31 6.78 33.02
CA THR A 1009 47.57 5.33 32.85
C THR A 1009 48.47 5.02 31.65
N ASP A 1010 48.31 5.78 30.55
CA ASP A 1010 49.21 5.83 29.39
C ASP A 1010 49.11 7.25 28.81
N PRO A 1011 50.09 8.13 29.13
CA PRO A 1011 50.10 9.52 28.65
C PRO A 1011 50.30 9.69 27.15
N ALA A 1012 50.83 8.67 26.44
CA ALA A 1012 51.01 8.72 25.00
C ALA A 1012 49.71 8.41 24.24
N LYS A 1013 48.74 7.76 24.90
CA LYS A 1013 47.40 7.45 24.36
C LYS A 1013 46.30 7.79 25.37
N PRO A 1014 46.09 9.06 25.73
CA PRO A 1014 45.23 9.42 26.85
C PRO A 1014 43.72 9.31 26.55
N TRP A 1015 43.30 9.21 25.29
CA TRP A 1015 41.87 9.04 24.97
C TRP A 1015 41.46 7.58 25.11
N ARG A 1016 40.53 7.29 26.02
CA ARG A 1016 40.01 5.94 26.30
C ARG A 1016 38.59 5.81 25.77
N SER A 1017 38.31 4.73 25.02
CA SER A 1017 36.92 4.41 24.64
C SER A 1017 36.14 3.93 25.87
N THR A 1018 35.02 4.58 26.18
CA THR A 1018 34.14 4.16 27.29
C THR A 1018 33.54 2.77 27.08
N LEU A 1019 33.43 2.29 25.84
CA LEU A 1019 32.80 1.02 25.48
C LEU A 1019 33.82 -0.11 25.25
N THR A 1020 35.08 0.21 24.93
CA THR A 1020 36.12 -0.79 24.70
C THR A 1020 37.36 -0.44 25.56
N PRO A 1021 37.47 -1.00 26.78
CA PRO A 1021 38.53 -0.70 27.75
C PRO A 1021 39.97 -0.74 27.23
N GLY A 1022 40.27 -1.63 26.29
CA GLY A 1022 41.60 -1.75 25.66
C GLY A 1022 41.88 -0.76 24.52
N THR A 1023 40.89 0.03 24.07
CA THR A 1023 41.06 1.00 22.99
C THR A 1023 41.53 2.35 23.54
N ALA A 1024 42.82 2.60 23.39
CA ALA A 1024 43.51 3.83 23.75
C ALA A 1024 44.08 4.53 22.51
N ALA A 1025 43.94 5.86 22.42
CA ALA A 1025 44.45 6.65 21.29
C ALA A 1025 45.13 7.96 21.72
N ALA A 1026 46.10 8.41 20.93
CA ALA A 1026 46.76 9.72 21.09
C ALA A 1026 45.79 10.88 20.81
N SER A 1027 44.87 10.68 19.87
CA SER A 1027 43.80 11.59 19.48
C SER A 1027 42.56 10.80 19.01
N VAL A 1028 41.40 11.43 18.95
CA VAL A 1028 40.17 10.85 18.40
C VAL A 1028 39.60 11.81 17.36
N ALA A 1029 39.16 11.29 16.22
CA ALA A 1029 38.63 12.10 15.12
C ALA A 1029 37.43 12.94 15.58
N GLY A 1030 37.51 14.26 15.39
CA GLY A 1030 36.47 15.21 15.81
C GLY A 1030 36.43 15.55 17.30
N LEU A 1031 37.38 15.08 18.12
CA LEU A 1031 37.47 15.42 19.55
C LEU A 1031 38.79 16.09 19.94
N THR A 1032 38.70 17.08 20.82
CA THR A 1032 39.81 17.75 21.48
C THR A 1032 39.47 18.02 22.95
N LEU A 1033 40.45 18.43 23.77
CA LEU A 1033 40.17 18.87 25.15
C LEU A 1033 39.33 20.15 25.24
N ALA A 1034 39.15 20.88 24.13
CA ALA A 1034 38.29 22.05 24.03
C ALA A 1034 36.90 21.74 23.42
N SER A 1035 36.65 20.50 22.99
CA SER A 1035 35.33 20.05 22.56
C SER A 1035 34.38 19.98 23.77
N ASP A 1036 33.09 20.20 23.55
CA ASP A 1036 32.09 20.16 24.62
C ASP A 1036 32.04 18.80 25.33
N LEU A 1037 32.00 18.86 26.66
CA LEU A 1037 31.67 17.68 27.48
C LEU A 1037 30.20 17.34 27.28
N ILE A 1038 29.87 16.05 27.42
CA ILE A 1038 28.46 15.67 27.54
C ILE A 1038 27.86 16.39 28.77
N PRO A 1039 26.68 17.02 28.64
CA PRO A 1039 26.05 17.71 29.77
C PRO A 1039 25.60 16.70 30.83
N ASP A 1040 25.04 17.21 31.92
CA ASP A 1040 24.24 16.39 32.84
C ASP A 1040 22.84 16.09 32.26
N ALA A 1041 22.06 15.25 32.94
CA ALA A 1041 20.74 14.81 32.47
C ALA A 1041 19.74 15.96 32.24
N PHE A 1042 19.92 17.11 32.92
CA PHE A 1042 19.08 18.29 32.77
C PHE A 1042 19.59 19.28 31.71
N GLY A 1043 20.70 18.95 31.04
CA GLY A 1043 21.36 19.80 30.06
C GLY A 1043 22.35 20.81 30.68
N GLN A 1044 22.71 20.68 31.96
CA GLN A 1044 23.72 21.55 32.57
C GLN A 1044 25.12 21.19 32.05
N PRO A 1045 25.91 22.16 31.55
CA PRO A 1045 27.28 21.89 31.10
C PRO A 1045 28.14 21.30 32.22
N ARG A 1046 28.86 20.22 31.90
CA ARG A 1046 29.96 19.72 32.74
C ARG A 1046 31.22 20.54 32.41
N VAL A 1047 32.06 20.81 33.41
CA VAL A 1047 33.28 21.63 33.25
C VAL A 1047 34.49 20.87 33.80
N LEU A 1048 35.61 20.93 33.09
CA LEU A 1048 36.86 20.25 33.45
C LEU A 1048 37.27 20.59 34.90
N GLY A 1049 37.60 19.55 35.70
CA GLY A 1049 37.93 19.69 37.12
C GLY A 1049 36.75 20.06 38.05
N LYS A 1050 35.52 20.10 37.54
CA LYS A 1050 34.28 20.42 38.29
C LYS A 1050 33.14 19.46 37.94
N VAL A 1051 33.47 18.20 37.68
CA VAL A 1051 32.51 17.17 37.26
C VAL A 1051 32.06 16.35 38.47
N ALA A 1052 30.76 16.35 38.78
CA ALA A 1052 30.20 15.41 39.76
C ALA A 1052 30.10 13.99 39.20
N ILE A 1053 30.25 12.99 40.07
CA ILE A 1053 29.83 11.62 39.74
C ILE A 1053 28.29 11.51 39.78
N GLY A 1054 27.73 10.62 38.98
CA GLY A 1054 26.28 10.50 38.78
C GLY A 1054 25.70 11.46 37.73
N PRO A 1055 24.37 11.40 37.54
CA PRO A 1055 23.70 11.90 36.34
C PRO A 1055 23.40 13.40 36.36
N VAL A 1056 23.39 14.01 37.55
CA VAL A 1056 23.12 15.43 37.77
C VAL A 1056 24.40 16.09 38.29
N ASN A 1057 24.84 17.17 37.66
CA ASN A 1057 25.97 17.92 38.15
C ASN A 1057 25.58 18.74 39.38
N THR A 1058 26.42 18.76 40.41
CA THR A 1058 26.08 19.47 41.64
C THR A 1058 26.43 20.96 41.49
N PRO A 1059 25.49 21.90 41.73
CA PRO A 1059 25.80 23.33 41.73
C PRO A 1059 26.97 23.65 42.68
N PRO A 1060 27.80 24.68 42.41
CA PRO A 1060 28.87 25.05 43.32
C PRO A 1060 28.32 25.37 44.71
N ALA A 1061 28.67 24.54 45.70
CA ALA A 1061 28.35 24.83 47.10
C ALA A 1061 28.91 26.20 47.47
N GLY A 1062 28.06 27.07 48.04
CA GLY A 1062 28.48 28.36 48.57
C GLY A 1062 29.57 28.17 49.63
N THR A 1063 30.60 29.01 49.60
CA THR A 1063 31.84 28.82 50.37
C THR A 1063 31.59 28.80 51.88
N LEU A 1064 31.61 27.61 52.49
CA LEU A 1064 31.54 27.46 53.94
C LEU A 1064 32.92 27.74 54.57
N MET A 1065 33.14 28.96 55.04
CA MET A 1065 34.33 29.31 55.80
C MET A 1065 34.35 28.65 57.19
N TYR A 1066 35.32 27.78 57.43
CA TYR A 1066 35.68 27.35 58.79
C TYR A 1066 36.67 28.34 59.42
N VAL A 1067 36.15 29.29 60.20
CA VAL A 1067 37.00 30.14 61.05
C VAL A 1067 37.49 29.31 62.26
N ARG A 1068 38.66 28.70 62.13
CA ARG A 1068 39.39 28.13 63.29
C ARG A 1068 40.04 29.27 64.06
N CYS A 1069 39.45 29.65 65.20
CA CYS A 1069 40.17 30.45 66.19
C CYS A 1069 41.33 29.62 66.77
N ALA A 1070 42.57 30.08 66.62
CA ALA A 1070 43.74 29.38 67.13
C ALA A 1070 43.88 29.63 68.64
N ALA A 1071 43.84 28.57 69.44
CA ALA A 1071 44.04 28.66 70.89
C ALA A 1071 45.54 28.57 71.23
N SER A 1072 46.12 29.66 71.72
CA SER A 1072 47.45 29.66 72.33
C SER A 1072 47.38 29.46 73.85
N THR A 1073 48.14 28.47 74.34
CA THR A 1073 48.74 28.41 75.68
C THR A 1073 47.94 28.90 76.90
N SER A 1074 47.36 27.94 77.63
CA SER A 1074 47.39 27.83 79.10
C SER A 1074 47.14 29.06 80.00
N VAL A 1075 46.08 28.99 80.82
CA VAL A 1075 46.18 28.93 82.30
C VAL A 1075 44.81 28.55 82.92
N LYS A 1076 44.83 27.75 83.99
CA LYS A 1076 43.69 27.47 84.92
C LYS A 1076 43.98 28.24 86.23
N PRO A 1077 42.98 28.63 87.08
CA PRO A 1077 41.82 27.79 87.41
C PRO A 1077 40.50 28.50 87.86
N ARG A 1078 39.56 27.66 88.35
CA ARG A 1078 38.58 27.86 89.46
C ARG A 1078 37.12 28.30 89.21
N SER A 1079 36.27 27.57 89.96
CA SER A 1079 35.03 27.94 90.68
C SER A 1079 33.71 28.34 89.97
N ARG A 1080 32.87 27.30 89.82
CA ARG A 1080 31.45 27.18 90.28
C ARG A 1080 30.31 28.00 89.57
N PRO A 1081 29.03 27.58 89.75
CA PRO A 1081 27.90 27.99 88.90
C PRO A 1081 26.92 28.97 89.60
N VAL A 1082 25.71 29.14 89.01
CA VAL A 1082 24.47 29.90 89.41
C VAL A 1082 24.11 30.90 88.28
N SER A 1083 22.86 31.08 87.81
CA SER A 1083 21.61 30.28 87.86
C SER A 1083 20.57 30.83 86.83
N ARG A 1084 19.30 30.35 86.91
CA ARG A 1084 17.98 31.02 86.66
C ARG A 1084 17.94 32.38 85.91
N ALA A 1085 16.91 32.74 85.14
CA ALA A 1085 15.65 32.15 84.63
C ALA A 1085 15.05 33.17 83.62
N GLY A 1086 13.98 32.95 82.83
CA GLY A 1086 13.00 31.87 82.63
C GLY A 1086 11.71 32.47 82.03
N ASN A 1087 10.61 31.68 81.93
CA ASN A 1087 9.22 32.13 81.64
C ASN A 1087 8.96 32.69 80.20
N LEU A 1088 7.76 32.72 79.60
CA LEU A 1088 6.37 32.20 79.78
C LEU A 1088 5.67 32.31 78.37
N TYR A 1089 4.52 31.72 77.96
CA TYR A 1089 3.60 30.68 78.46
C TYR A 1089 2.67 30.15 77.34
N ARG A 1090 2.50 28.82 77.21
CA ARG A 1090 1.30 28.10 76.67
C ARG A 1090 0.85 28.36 75.21
N GLY A 1091 0.00 27.50 74.58
CA GLY A 1091 -0.78 26.38 75.11
C GLY A 1091 -1.00 25.18 74.16
N VAL A 1092 -1.93 24.30 74.55
CA VAL A 1092 -2.21 22.90 74.10
C VAL A 1092 -3.66 22.54 74.55
N PRO A 1093 -4.26 21.36 74.26
CA PRO A 1093 -3.89 20.24 73.35
C PRO A 1093 -5.03 19.75 72.42
N GLY A 1094 -4.75 18.73 71.59
CA GLY A 1094 -5.72 17.90 70.85
C GLY A 1094 -5.38 16.40 70.95
N ALA A 1095 -6.28 15.49 70.53
CA ALA A 1095 -6.14 14.04 70.72
C ALA A 1095 -7.00 13.18 69.74
N PHE A 1096 -6.78 11.85 69.81
CA PHE A 1096 -7.47 10.74 69.10
C PHE A 1096 -7.21 10.58 67.58
N GLY A 1097 -7.17 9.35 67.01
CA GLY A 1097 -7.08 8.04 67.70
C GLY A 1097 -7.36 6.77 66.88
N HIS A 1098 -6.28 6.06 66.47
CA HIS A 1098 -6.18 4.60 66.25
C HIS A 1098 -6.90 3.86 65.08
N ARG A 1099 -6.25 2.74 64.70
CA ARG A 1099 -6.61 1.64 63.75
C ARG A 1099 -6.48 1.99 62.26
N GLY A 1100 -5.89 1.15 61.40
CA GLY A 1100 -5.15 -0.10 61.62
C GLY A 1100 -5.90 -1.36 61.18
N GLY A 1101 -5.41 -1.96 60.09
CA GLY A 1101 -5.85 -3.18 59.43
C GLY A 1101 -4.93 -3.41 58.24
#